data_AF-A0AAD5AGT3-F1
#
_entry.id   AF-A0AAD5AGT3-F1
#
_cell.length_a   1.000
_cell.length_b   1.000
_cell.length_c   1.000
_cell.angle_alpha   90.00
_cell.angle_beta   90.00
_cell.angle_gamma   90.00
#
_symmetry.space_group_name_H-M   'P 1'
#
loop_
_entity.id
_entity.type
_entity.pdbx_description
1 polymer ?
#
loop_
_entity_poly.entity_id
_entity_poly.type
_entity_poly.pdbx_seq_one_letter_code
_entity_poly.pdbx_strand_id
1 'polypeptide(L)'
;NKAALSKRSSNSNTYGTCKVTSDLRFTTFDGVISRFMGHCFHVLTEVCNESRLLPDFVVEVKNEQIGQSPKFKIQQVNLRMQSVRVTLQRRNKRKIMVNGIWKSLPLSLDNDTIKVSSHGPTVVLQTNFNLSISFAKSGALQLTVPMQYSDKLCGMCGNFNNIMDDDKNMPGSSLVKDTHILGQKWKSANPLCQKPIVPNFCSESEELHYASEMYCGVLLSQNGPFSECSSSLDNSNFYRSCISVMCTTHDPEAYCDIFQAIEKSCSEVGISVTGWRNATNCSMACGPNSHFNACSRDCPATCSDLDAAEDCGRCQERCDCDYGFLLSGGRCVPAEDCGCWIDGQHYKRGETFMEGDCERLCTCAGHGNIQCSSTSCLANEVCKVKSGVLGCFPSNPVTCSVYGDPHYITFDGKAYSFQGTCNYTVAKTCSGDAVQFTLTARNEDLKNTKSASLNSVALNLDGFHLTIKKNKLVYVNGGQITLPFSLNTSVHVTQKGPYVLVETKFGLRFLFNGNDRLFVQLDERHKGSMCGLCGTYSGSQFDDFLTPDGNVVPYSHDFATSWNTYDKEWPCDNGSQDKPKCSPELENKGIQECSKLYEDVFKDCHWFVPPQIYVNSCVEDYCYSQGDQFQLCNSLENYVAACEVSEVFLGAWWKGTVCENTSTPTPSPPTTPISGASCSWSCNFDQDECGWEQLIQDSFEWTRWSGSTPSDFTGPSSDHTTGSGFYMYTEGDGVYHGDSARMISPACNTLGTQCMKFWYHMYGWAASMMLNVYLLEQNRAIKIWSKSHSQGNHWHEAQIEISPLGQFQIIVEGIRGSNNKSDVAWDDVTIVHGKCGAISMMPELEEPSPTNGGSSNTVCEINCNFDSNLCTWTQMLTDAFDWTRHSGPTPTSMTGPLSDHTTGSGYYLYIEGDSALHGDTARLLSDECSDIQPQCLQFWYHMYGSSWTMGLSVYLLHGNVAQEVWRKREDQGNAWHQAQVNITPHGKFKILFEGRRGHNDRSDVALDDVTLLRGPCADLINHQTLSPTPKTRALIPAVTSRTTNSA
;
A
#
# COMPACT_ATOMS: atom_id res chain seq x y z
N ASN A 1 23.02 -15.71 73.06
CA ASN A 1 23.51 -16.73 72.12
C ASN A 1 22.84 -16.48 70.77
N LYS A 2 23.39 -15.62 69.93
CA LYS A 2 24.59 -15.81 69.09
C LYS A 2 24.47 -17.03 68.16
N ALA A 3 24.31 -16.69 66.87
CA ALA A 3 25.09 -17.18 65.74
C ALA A 3 24.72 -18.50 65.04
N ALA A 4 24.67 -18.37 63.70
CA ALA A 4 24.85 -19.38 62.64
C ALA A 4 23.61 -20.27 62.35
N LEU A 5 23.10 -20.39 61.10
CA LEU A 5 23.72 -20.20 59.79
C LEU A 5 22.83 -19.43 58.80
N SER A 6 23.39 -18.32 58.33
CA SER A 6 23.24 -17.79 56.97
C SER A 6 23.96 -18.73 56.00
N LYS A 7 23.31 -19.04 54.87
CA LYS A 7 23.88 -19.10 53.50
C LYS A 7 22.77 -19.44 52.49
N ARG A 8 21.94 -18.45 52.17
CA ARG A 8 21.40 -18.34 50.80
C ARG A 8 21.98 -17.08 50.20
N SER A 9 22.75 -17.30 49.15
CA SER A 9 23.52 -16.34 48.38
C SER A 9 22.80 -15.00 48.18
N SER A 10 23.36 -13.94 48.74
CA SER A 10 23.18 -12.57 48.26
C SER A 10 23.86 -12.43 46.90
N ASN A 11 23.13 -12.68 45.81
CA ASN A 11 23.41 -12.00 44.55
C ASN A 11 22.22 -11.08 44.31
N SER A 12 22.36 -9.80 44.68
CA SER A 12 21.43 -8.76 44.24
C SER A 12 21.53 -8.69 42.72
N ASN A 13 20.46 -9.01 42.00
CA ASN A 13 20.43 -8.74 40.56
C ASN A 13 20.52 -7.23 40.37
N THR A 14 21.67 -6.74 39.91
CA THR A 14 21.93 -5.31 39.61
C THR A 14 21.17 -4.83 38.35
N TYR A 15 20.47 -5.74 37.67
CA TYR A 15 19.75 -5.51 36.43
C TYR A 15 18.41 -6.26 36.43
N GLY A 16 17.39 -5.67 35.83
CA GLY A 16 16.12 -6.31 35.51
C GLY A 16 16.17 -6.91 34.11
N THR A 17 15.59 -8.10 33.91
CA THR A 17 15.57 -8.75 32.59
C THR A 17 14.15 -9.12 32.18
N CYS A 18 13.69 -8.53 31.08
CA CYS A 18 12.44 -8.85 30.41
C CYS A 18 12.72 -9.75 29.20
N LYS A 19 11.96 -10.85 29.04
CA LYS A 19 12.21 -11.85 27.98
C LYS A 19 10.94 -12.13 27.18
N VAL A 20 11.08 -12.19 25.85
CA VAL A 20 10.04 -12.71 24.95
C VAL A 20 10.62 -13.90 24.20
N THR A 21 9.99 -15.06 24.35
CA THR A 21 10.36 -16.26 23.61
C THR A 21 9.79 -16.23 22.19
N SER A 22 10.30 -17.09 21.30
CA SER A 22 9.87 -17.17 19.90
C SER A 22 8.41 -17.57 19.69
N ASP A 23 7.73 -18.08 20.72
CA ASP A 23 6.30 -18.41 20.75
C ASP A 23 5.44 -17.36 21.48
N LEU A 24 6.00 -16.15 21.69
CA LEU A 24 5.39 -15.00 22.35
C LEU A 24 4.96 -15.24 23.81
N ARG A 25 5.67 -16.12 24.53
CA ARG A 25 5.64 -16.08 26.00
C ARG A 25 6.55 -14.96 26.46
N PHE A 26 6.00 -14.10 27.27
CA PHE A 26 6.63 -12.90 27.75
C PHE A 26 6.83 -13.03 29.26
N THR A 27 7.97 -12.58 29.76
CA THR A 27 8.34 -12.51 31.18
C THR A 27 8.69 -11.06 31.51
N THR A 28 7.99 -10.46 32.47
CA THR A 28 8.28 -9.09 32.97
C THR A 28 9.63 -9.02 33.66
N PHE A 29 10.06 -7.79 33.99
CA PHE A 29 11.26 -7.58 34.79
C PHE A 29 11.20 -8.24 36.18
N ASP A 30 10.00 -8.33 36.79
CA ASP A 30 9.80 -8.93 38.11
C ASP A 30 9.36 -10.40 38.05
N GLY A 31 9.31 -11.00 36.85
CA GLY A 31 9.17 -12.44 36.64
C GLY A 31 7.75 -12.94 36.36
N VAL A 32 6.79 -12.06 36.06
CA VAL A 32 5.43 -12.43 35.67
C VAL A 32 5.45 -12.99 34.26
N ILE A 33 5.01 -14.24 34.11
CA ILE A 33 4.91 -14.92 32.82
C ILE A 33 3.50 -14.75 32.25
N SER A 34 3.42 -14.33 31.00
CA SER A 34 2.16 -14.25 30.25
C SER A 34 2.35 -14.63 28.79
N ARG A 35 1.24 -14.79 28.05
CA ARG A 35 1.24 -15.07 26.62
C ARG A 35 0.45 -13.99 25.90
N PHE A 36 1.04 -13.44 24.85
CA PHE A 36 0.43 -12.38 24.06
C PHE A 36 0.23 -12.82 22.60
N MET A 37 -0.95 -12.54 22.03
CA MET A 37 -1.28 -12.79 20.62
C MET A 37 -1.96 -11.54 20.06
N GLY A 38 -1.31 -10.84 19.12
CA GLY A 38 -1.84 -9.64 18.49
C GLY A 38 -1.05 -9.22 17.26
N HIS A 39 -1.76 -8.72 16.23
CA HIS A 39 -1.23 -8.30 14.92
C HIS A 39 -0.89 -6.80 14.87
N CYS A 40 -0.22 -6.26 15.88
CA CYS A 40 0.02 -4.81 15.98
C CYS A 40 1.46 -4.48 16.43
N PHE A 41 1.77 -3.18 16.44
CA PHE A 41 2.91 -2.65 17.19
C PHE A 41 2.56 -2.55 18.68
N HIS A 42 3.45 -3.04 19.53
CA HIS A 42 3.27 -3.08 20.98
C HIS A 42 4.45 -2.42 21.70
N VAL A 43 4.16 -1.56 22.67
CA VAL A 43 5.18 -0.99 23.56
C VAL A 43 5.58 -2.03 24.60
N LEU A 44 6.82 -2.52 24.52
CA LEU A 44 7.36 -3.44 25.52
C LEU A 44 7.75 -2.70 26.79
N THR A 45 8.44 -1.58 26.65
CA THR A 45 8.71 -0.71 27.79
C THR A 45 8.98 0.71 27.32
N GLU A 46 8.68 1.67 28.18
CA GLU A 46 9.09 3.06 28.05
C GLU A 46 9.34 3.68 29.44
N VAL A 47 10.02 4.82 29.48
CA VAL A 47 10.18 5.62 30.70
C VAL A 47 8.93 6.49 30.89
N CYS A 48 8.18 6.25 31.96
CA CYS A 48 6.83 6.84 32.14
C CYS A 48 6.77 7.88 33.26
N ASN A 49 7.82 7.93 34.08
CA ASN A 49 7.96 8.91 35.14
C ASN A 49 9.16 9.80 34.80
N GLU A 50 8.90 11.02 34.34
CA GLU A 50 9.93 11.97 33.91
C GLU A 50 10.90 12.30 35.05
N SER A 51 11.97 11.52 35.14
CA SER A 51 13.09 11.81 36.02
C SER A 51 14.16 12.46 35.16
N ARG A 52 14.38 13.78 35.31
CA ARG A 52 15.44 14.54 34.61
C ARG A 52 16.88 14.01 34.79
N LEU A 53 17.06 12.92 35.54
CA LEU A 53 18.34 12.30 35.89
C LEU A 53 18.65 11.04 35.07
N LEU A 54 17.70 10.47 34.32
CA LEU A 54 17.92 9.27 33.51
C LEU A 54 17.58 9.51 32.03
N PRO A 55 18.28 8.84 31.10
CA PRO A 55 17.91 8.88 29.69
C PRO A 55 16.53 8.24 29.42
N ASP A 56 15.69 8.95 28.67
CA ASP A 56 14.38 8.47 28.19
C ASP A 56 14.52 7.59 26.94
N PHE A 57 13.68 6.55 26.86
CA PHE A 57 13.62 5.65 25.72
C PHE A 57 12.25 4.95 25.60
N VAL A 58 11.95 4.47 24.39
CA VAL A 58 10.77 3.62 24.10
C VAL A 58 11.21 2.41 23.28
N VAL A 59 10.83 1.21 23.71
CA VAL A 59 11.03 -0.04 22.98
C VAL A 59 9.70 -0.59 22.50
N GLU A 60 9.52 -0.67 21.18
CA GLU A 60 8.34 -1.25 20.53
C GLU A 60 8.67 -2.49 19.72
N VAL A 61 7.70 -3.39 19.57
CA VAL A 61 7.81 -4.58 18.72
C VAL A 61 6.65 -4.69 17.74
N LYS A 62 6.94 -5.11 16.51
CA LYS A 62 5.93 -5.48 15.51
C LYS A 62 5.79 -7.00 15.47
N ASN A 63 4.59 -7.48 15.75
CA ASN A 63 4.26 -8.89 15.60
C ASN A 63 3.56 -9.11 14.25
N GLU A 64 4.05 -10.07 13.46
CA GLU A 64 3.36 -10.48 12.22
C GLU A 64 3.18 -12.00 12.15
N GLN A 65 2.13 -12.38 11.43
CA GLN A 65 1.77 -13.75 11.11
C GLN A 65 2.71 -14.30 10.04
N ILE A 66 3.23 -15.52 10.24
CA ILE A 66 4.09 -16.16 9.24
C ILE A 66 3.25 -17.14 8.43
N GLY A 67 3.05 -16.81 7.15
CA GLY A 67 2.28 -17.63 6.21
C GLY A 67 0.82 -17.81 6.65
N GLN A 68 0.25 -18.99 6.41
CA GLN A 68 -1.11 -19.35 6.82
C GLN A 68 -1.18 -19.86 8.28
N SER A 69 -0.08 -19.83 9.05
CA SER A 69 -0.07 -20.29 10.44
C SER A 69 -0.61 -19.20 11.37
N PRO A 70 -1.32 -19.52 12.46
CA PRO A 70 -1.75 -18.53 13.48
C PRO A 70 -0.66 -18.26 14.52
N LYS A 71 0.59 -18.56 14.18
CA LYS A 71 1.75 -18.23 15.00
C LYS A 71 2.29 -16.88 14.56
N PHE A 72 2.52 -16.05 15.57
CA PHE A 72 3.04 -14.71 15.43
C PHE A 72 4.51 -14.72 15.86
N LYS A 73 5.35 -13.97 15.16
CA LYS A 73 6.71 -13.69 15.62
C LYS A 73 6.94 -12.19 15.63
N ILE A 74 7.80 -11.73 16.54
CA ILE A 74 8.33 -10.37 16.46
C ILE A 74 9.16 -10.30 15.17
N GLN A 75 8.71 -9.52 14.19
CA GLN A 75 9.47 -9.27 12.95
C GLN A 75 10.43 -8.10 13.10
N GLN A 76 10.09 -7.17 13.98
CA GLN A 76 10.77 -5.89 14.10
C GLN A 76 10.80 -5.43 15.55
N VAL A 77 11.95 -4.90 15.98
CA VAL A 77 12.12 -4.22 17.26
C VAL A 77 12.55 -2.79 16.97
N ASN A 78 11.85 -1.81 17.54
CA ASN A 78 12.16 -0.39 17.41
C ASN A 78 12.60 0.16 18.76
N LEU A 79 13.77 0.78 18.80
CA LEU A 79 14.21 1.63 19.89
C LEU A 79 14.07 3.09 19.43
N ARG A 80 13.38 3.90 20.22
CA ARG A 80 13.30 5.36 20.04
C ARG A 80 13.93 6.04 21.25
N MET A 81 14.87 6.95 21.00
CA MET A 81 15.56 7.77 22.00
C MET A 81 15.78 9.17 21.44
N GLN A 82 15.26 10.22 22.08
CA GLN A 82 15.40 11.61 21.62
C GLN A 82 15.11 11.75 20.09
N SER A 83 16.15 11.99 19.27
CA SER A 83 16.11 12.13 17.80
C SER A 83 16.55 10.87 17.02
N VAL A 84 16.91 9.78 17.70
CA VAL A 84 17.40 8.54 17.10
C VAL A 84 16.35 7.42 17.17
N ARG A 85 16.03 6.86 16.00
CA ARG A 85 15.18 5.67 15.84
C ARG A 85 16.02 4.53 15.26
N VAL A 86 16.23 3.48 16.05
CA VAL A 86 16.92 2.26 15.61
C VAL A 86 15.91 1.14 15.44
N THR A 87 15.93 0.49 14.29
CA THR A 87 15.05 -0.63 13.95
C THR A 87 15.85 -1.88 13.62
N LEU A 88 15.65 -2.92 14.42
CA LEU A 88 16.20 -4.25 14.22
C LEU A 88 15.16 -5.12 13.48
N GLN A 89 15.55 -5.77 12.39
CA GLN A 89 14.67 -6.67 11.64
C GLN A 89 15.07 -8.13 11.82
N ARG A 90 14.08 -9.01 11.98
CA ARG A 90 14.29 -10.43 12.27
C ARG A 90 15.12 -11.15 11.21
N ARG A 91 14.92 -10.81 9.93
CA ARG A 91 15.61 -11.46 8.81
C ARG A 91 16.96 -10.83 8.47
N ASN A 92 17.28 -9.64 9.00
CA ASN A 92 18.50 -8.92 8.65
C ASN A 92 19.52 -8.92 9.79
N LYS A 93 20.62 -9.67 9.62
CA LYS A 93 21.68 -9.83 10.63
C LYS A 93 22.87 -8.89 10.44
N ARG A 94 22.97 -8.28 9.26
CA ARG A 94 24.15 -7.52 8.84
C ARG A 94 23.86 -6.04 8.66
N LYS A 95 22.58 -5.68 8.57
CA LYS A 95 22.15 -4.29 8.51
C LYS A 95 20.97 -4.06 9.44
N ILE A 96 20.91 -2.85 9.98
CA ILE A 96 19.78 -2.32 10.75
C ILE A 96 19.32 -1.02 10.10
N MET A 97 18.11 -0.57 10.41
CA MET A 97 17.68 0.76 9.96
C MET A 97 17.88 1.77 11.09
N VAL A 98 18.50 2.90 10.78
CA VAL A 98 18.68 4.04 11.69
C VAL A 98 18.07 5.26 11.02
N ASN A 99 17.07 5.86 11.65
CA ASN A 99 16.28 6.96 11.10
C ASN A 99 15.74 6.66 9.69
N GLY A 100 15.40 5.39 9.45
CA GLY A 100 14.93 4.90 8.16
C GLY A 100 16.03 4.50 7.17
N ILE A 101 17.31 4.80 7.43
CA ILE A 101 18.44 4.49 6.53
C ILE A 101 19.09 3.15 6.92
N TRP A 102 19.40 2.31 5.94
CA TRP A 102 20.15 1.07 6.16
C TRP A 102 21.60 1.33 6.55
N LYS A 103 22.00 0.77 7.69
CA LYS A 103 23.34 0.88 8.27
C LYS A 103 23.90 -0.52 8.52
N SER A 104 25.15 -0.76 8.11
CA SER A 104 25.79 -2.07 8.25
C SER A 104 26.37 -2.24 9.65
N LEU A 105 26.25 -3.44 10.21
CA LEU A 105 26.87 -3.80 11.50
C LEU A 105 28.32 -4.25 11.30
N PRO A 106 29.23 -4.00 12.26
CA PRO A 106 29.01 -3.29 13.53
C PRO A 106 28.79 -1.77 13.34
N LEU A 107 28.06 -1.16 14.27
CA LEU A 107 27.65 0.24 14.22
C LEU A 107 27.75 0.90 15.60
N SER A 108 28.27 2.11 15.66
CA SER A 108 28.20 3.00 16.81
C SER A 108 27.47 4.30 16.42
N LEU A 109 26.59 4.80 17.29
CA LEU A 109 25.78 5.99 17.06
C LEU A 109 25.87 6.95 18.24
N ASP A 110 25.68 8.23 17.96
CA ASP A 110 25.56 9.30 18.97
C ASP A 110 26.74 9.31 19.95
N ASN A 111 27.97 9.38 19.43
CA ASN A 111 29.22 9.37 20.19
C ASN A 111 29.35 8.17 21.15
N ASP A 112 29.20 6.94 20.64
CA ASP A 112 29.24 5.70 21.41
C ASP A 112 28.13 5.52 22.45
N THR A 113 27.07 6.34 22.38
CA THR A 113 25.89 6.17 23.23
C THR A 113 25.13 4.89 22.90
N ILE A 114 25.08 4.51 21.62
CA ILE A 114 24.45 3.25 21.17
C ILE A 114 25.46 2.47 20.34
N LYS A 115 25.78 1.24 20.77
CA LYS A 115 26.58 0.28 20.00
C LYS A 115 25.70 -0.89 19.57
N VAL A 116 25.82 -1.28 18.31
CA VAL A 116 25.06 -2.39 17.73
C VAL A 116 26.02 -3.37 17.06
N SER A 117 25.97 -4.63 17.48
CA SER A 117 26.84 -5.70 17.00
C SER A 117 26.03 -6.95 16.67
N SER A 118 26.63 -7.85 15.89
CA SER A 118 26.06 -9.16 15.60
C SER A 118 26.84 -10.25 16.33
N HIS A 119 26.12 -11.11 17.05
CA HIS A 119 26.65 -12.27 17.77
C HIS A 119 25.88 -13.52 17.31
N GLY A 120 26.45 -14.28 16.36
CA GLY A 120 25.81 -15.48 15.80
C GLY A 120 24.44 -15.19 15.14
N PRO A 121 23.34 -15.80 15.59
CA PRO A 121 21.99 -15.53 15.06
C PRO A 121 21.31 -14.29 15.67
N THR A 122 21.99 -13.55 16.54
CA THR A 122 21.42 -12.46 17.35
C THR A 122 22.07 -11.13 17.02
N VAL A 123 21.27 -10.07 16.94
CA VAL A 123 21.74 -8.68 16.93
C VAL A 123 21.61 -8.14 18.34
N VAL A 124 22.68 -7.53 18.86
CA VAL A 124 22.74 -6.97 20.19
C VAL A 124 22.94 -5.47 20.07
N LEU A 125 22.05 -4.70 20.71
CA LEU A 125 22.16 -3.26 20.88
C LEU A 125 22.44 -2.99 22.36
N GLN A 126 23.47 -2.20 22.64
CA GLN A 126 23.85 -1.77 23.98
C GLN A 126 23.99 -0.26 24.02
N THR A 127 23.54 0.34 25.13
CA THR A 127 23.76 1.75 25.39
C THR A 127 24.80 1.98 26.49
N ASN A 128 25.39 3.17 26.52
CA ASN A 128 26.35 3.57 27.56
C ASN A 128 25.75 3.67 28.98
N PHE A 129 24.41 3.74 29.10
CA PHE A 129 23.67 3.66 30.37
C PHE A 129 23.17 2.24 30.67
N ASN A 130 23.72 1.22 30.01
CA ASN A 130 23.49 -0.20 30.24
C ASN A 130 22.06 -0.70 29.95
N LEU A 131 21.33 -0.04 29.04
CA LEU A 131 20.20 -0.66 28.36
C LEU A 131 20.76 -1.64 27.31
N SER A 132 20.29 -2.88 27.32
CA SER A 132 20.72 -3.90 26.36
C SER A 132 19.52 -4.61 25.73
N ILE A 133 19.48 -4.68 24.41
CA ILE A 133 18.47 -5.36 23.61
C ILE A 133 19.15 -6.46 22.78
N SER A 134 18.76 -7.71 22.97
CA SER A 134 19.24 -8.85 22.18
C SER A 134 18.08 -9.44 21.39
N PHE A 135 18.16 -9.40 20.05
CA PHE A 135 17.09 -9.86 19.16
C PHE A 135 17.59 -10.95 18.20
N ALA A 136 16.97 -12.13 18.28
CA ALA A 136 17.36 -13.31 17.51
C ALA A 136 16.51 -13.49 16.25
N LYS A 137 17.07 -14.13 15.21
CA LYS A 137 16.35 -14.55 13.97
C LYS A 137 15.09 -15.40 14.28
N SER A 138 15.10 -16.12 15.39
CA SER A 138 13.98 -16.94 15.86
C SER A 138 12.74 -16.12 16.26
N GLY A 139 12.89 -14.80 16.46
CA GLY A 139 11.89 -13.90 17.02
C GLY A 139 11.99 -13.75 18.54
N ALA A 140 12.95 -14.42 19.19
CA ALA A 140 13.21 -14.25 20.62
C ALA A 140 13.90 -12.90 20.90
N LEU A 141 13.49 -12.26 21.98
CA LEU A 141 13.97 -10.95 22.42
C LEU A 141 14.31 -11.00 23.92
N GLN A 142 15.45 -10.42 24.28
CA GLN A 142 15.81 -10.17 25.67
C GLN A 142 16.15 -8.69 25.85
N LEU A 143 15.56 -8.08 26.87
CA LEU A 143 15.74 -6.70 27.24
C LEU A 143 16.28 -6.64 28.68
N THR A 144 17.36 -5.90 28.88
CA THR A 144 17.99 -5.72 30.19
C THR A 144 18.16 -4.25 30.51
N VAL A 145 17.76 -3.85 31.72
CA VAL A 145 17.84 -2.47 32.23
C VAL A 145 18.52 -2.46 33.61
N PRO A 146 19.28 -1.40 33.97
CA PRO A 146 19.90 -1.30 35.28
C PRO A 146 18.90 -0.87 36.36
N MET A 147 19.21 -1.24 37.60
CA MET A 147 18.34 -1.05 38.78
C MET A 147 17.89 0.42 39.02
N GLN A 148 18.59 1.42 38.49
CA GLN A 148 18.18 2.82 38.57
C GLN A 148 16.84 3.14 37.88
N TYR A 149 16.37 2.28 36.96
CA TYR A 149 15.07 2.38 36.29
C TYR A 149 13.92 1.76 37.08
N SER A 150 14.18 1.19 38.26
CA SER A 150 13.14 0.65 39.13
C SER A 150 12.07 1.70 39.46
N ASP A 151 10.78 1.32 39.38
CA ASP A 151 9.60 2.18 39.54
C ASP A 151 9.47 3.35 38.53
N LYS A 152 10.27 3.36 37.46
CA LYS A 152 10.25 4.44 36.43
C LYS A 152 9.78 3.97 35.06
N LEU A 153 9.71 2.65 34.87
CA LEU A 153 9.29 2.03 33.63
C LEU A 153 7.79 1.74 33.65
N CYS A 154 7.19 1.71 32.47
CA CYS A 154 5.92 1.06 32.24
C CYS A 154 5.90 0.43 30.85
N GLY A 155 4.82 -0.26 30.51
CA GLY A 155 4.68 -1.06 29.29
C GLY A 155 4.43 -2.53 29.61
N MET A 156 4.53 -3.38 28.60
CA MET A 156 4.30 -4.82 28.79
C MET A 156 5.30 -5.45 29.76
N CYS A 157 6.56 -5.00 29.80
CA CYS A 157 7.62 -5.49 30.69
C CYS A 157 7.44 -5.18 32.18
N GLY A 158 6.37 -4.46 32.58
CA GLY A 158 6.12 -4.10 33.97
C GLY A 158 6.86 -2.83 34.41
N ASN A 159 6.90 -2.58 35.73
CA ASN A 159 7.49 -1.36 36.31
C ASN A 159 8.85 -1.59 37.00
N PHE A 160 9.30 -2.85 37.09
CA PHE A 160 10.61 -3.25 37.60
C PHE A 160 10.85 -2.85 39.06
N ASN A 161 9.92 -3.15 39.96
CA ASN A 161 10.02 -2.81 41.39
C ASN A 161 10.11 -4.02 42.31
N ASN A 162 10.30 -5.21 41.72
CA ASN A 162 10.31 -6.52 42.37
C ASN A 162 8.96 -6.93 42.98
N ILE A 163 7.85 -6.35 42.53
CA ILE A 163 6.50 -6.72 42.94
C ILE A 163 5.80 -7.36 41.74
N MET A 164 5.44 -8.64 41.86
CA MET A 164 4.85 -9.39 40.74
C MET A 164 3.37 -9.05 40.50
N ASP A 165 2.68 -8.54 41.51
CA ASP A 165 1.23 -8.36 41.46
C ASP A 165 0.80 -7.04 40.80
N ASP A 166 1.69 -6.04 40.76
CA ASP A 166 1.46 -4.72 40.17
C ASP A 166 2.09 -4.54 38.78
N ASP A 167 2.89 -5.49 38.33
CA ASP A 167 3.25 -5.67 36.92
C ASP A 167 2.03 -5.84 35.99
N LYS A 168 0.85 -6.11 36.56
CA LYS A 168 -0.45 -6.15 35.87
C LYS A 168 -1.28 -4.86 36.02
N ASN A 169 -0.76 -3.85 36.72
CA ASN A 169 -1.44 -2.59 37.05
C ASN A 169 -0.95 -1.42 36.18
N MET A 170 -1.84 -0.46 35.92
CA MET A 170 -1.54 0.80 35.24
C MET A 170 -1.35 1.95 36.26
N PRO A 171 -0.82 3.10 35.82
CA PRO A 171 -1.05 4.38 36.51
C PRO A 171 -2.57 4.67 36.53
N GLY A 172 -3.19 4.57 37.71
CA GLY A 172 -4.50 5.19 37.98
C GLY A 172 -5.78 4.34 37.97
N SER A 173 -5.79 3.01 37.78
CA SER A 173 -7.01 2.20 38.08
C SER A 173 -6.76 0.68 38.19
N SER A 174 -7.80 -0.02 38.69
CA SER A 174 -7.80 -1.31 39.40
C SER A 174 -7.50 -2.60 38.61
N LEU A 175 -7.13 -3.63 39.40
CA LEU A 175 -6.68 -4.99 39.07
C LEU A 175 -7.44 -5.65 37.90
N VAL A 176 -6.73 -5.98 36.81
CA VAL A 176 -7.27 -6.76 35.68
C VAL A 176 -6.86 -8.24 35.85
N LYS A 177 -7.85 -9.13 35.92
CA LYS A 177 -7.66 -10.58 36.09
C LYS A 177 -7.29 -11.34 34.81
N ASP A 178 -7.31 -10.69 33.64
CA ASP A 178 -7.14 -11.35 32.34
C ASP A 178 -6.01 -10.71 31.51
N THR A 179 -4.98 -11.50 31.23
CA THR A 179 -3.74 -11.06 30.56
C THR A 179 -3.90 -10.79 29.07
N HIS A 180 -4.98 -11.26 28.44
CA HIS A 180 -5.29 -10.96 27.02
C HIS A 180 -5.61 -9.46 26.79
N ILE A 181 -6.02 -8.75 27.85
CA ILE A 181 -6.40 -7.33 27.80
C ILE A 181 -5.18 -6.38 27.90
N LEU A 182 -4.05 -6.84 28.46
CA LEU A 182 -2.87 -5.99 28.70
C LEU A 182 -2.23 -5.51 27.39
N GLY A 183 -2.06 -6.40 26.40
CA GLY A 183 -1.46 -6.03 25.12
C GLY A 183 -2.40 -5.31 24.14
N GLN A 184 -3.70 -5.23 24.44
CA GLN A 184 -4.61 -4.33 23.71
C GLN A 184 -4.48 -2.87 24.15
N LYS A 185 -4.01 -2.63 25.38
CA LYS A 185 -3.85 -1.27 25.93
C LYS A 185 -2.54 -0.60 25.53
N TRP A 186 -1.48 -1.38 25.28
CA TRP A 186 -0.18 -0.89 24.78
C TRP A 186 -0.05 -0.96 23.24
N LYS A 187 -1.18 -0.85 22.53
CA LYS A 187 -1.19 -0.75 21.06
C LYS A 187 -0.79 0.66 20.64
N SER A 188 0.16 0.74 19.71
CA SER A 188 0.40 2.00 18.98
C SER A 188 -0.80 2.30 18.07
N ALA A 189 -1.21 3.57 17.98
CA ALA A 189 -2.40 4.00 17.24
C ALA A 189 -2.22 3.80 15.71
N ASN A 190 -2.67 2.67 15.18
CA ASN A 190 -2.76 2.40 13.74
C ASN A 190 -4.05 1.62 13.43
N PRO A 191 -4.91 2.02 12.46
CA PRO A 191 -6.25 1.46 12.26
C PRO A 191 -6.34 0.00 11.75
N LEU A 192 -5.23 -0.65 11.37
CA LEU A 192 -5.21 -1.93 10.63
C LEU A 192 -5.09 -3.21 11.50
N CYS A 193 -5.70 -3.27 12.69
CA CYS A 193 -5.60 -4.46 13.55
C CYS A 193 -6.85 -5.37 13.46
N GLN A 194 -6.81 -6.42 12.61
CA GLN A 194 -7.86 -7.46 12.52
C GLN A 194 -7.79 -8.52 13.65
N LYS A 195 -8.91 -9.22 13.90
CA LYS A 195 -9.06 -10.29 14.91
C LYS A 195 -8.48 -11.64 14.42
N PRO A 196 -7.89 -12.47 15.31
CA PRO A 196 -7.21 -13.72 14.94
C PRO A 196 -8.17 -14.85 14.53
N ILE A 197 -7.72 -15.68 13.57
CA ILE A 197 -8.30 -16.97 13.16
C ILE A 197 -7.61 -18.10 13.93
N VAL A 198 -8.36 -19.15 14.28
CA VAL A 198 -7.94 -20.30 15.11
C VAL A 198 -7.06 -21.31 14.33
N PRO A 199 -6.00 -21.90 14.91
CA PRO A 199 -5.15 -22.93 14.28
C PRO A 199 -5.74 -24.29 13.98
N ASN A 200 -5.30 -24.85 12.85
CA ASN A 200 -5.14 -26.28 12.60
C ASN A 200 -3.90 -26.86 13.29
N PHE A 201 -3.99 -28.12 13.72
CA PHE A 201 -2.94 -28.89 14.41
C PHE A 201 -2.07 -29.70 13.44
N CYS A 202 -0.91 -30.16 13.94
CA CYS A 202 -0.04 -31.15 13.30
C CYS A 202 -0.86 -32.41 12.95
N SER A 203 -0.63 -33.04 11.81
CA SER A 203 -1.20 -34.38 11.58
C SER A 203 -0.50 -35.39 12.50
N GLU A 204 -1.21 -36.45 12.88
CA GLU A 204 -0.69 -37.48 13.81
C GLU A 204 0.63 -38.12 13.32
N SER A 205 0.84 -38.17 11.99
CA SER A 205 2.09 -38.63 11.39
C SER A 205 3.26 -37.64 11.50
N GLU A 206 3.00 -36.34 11.47
CA GLU A 206 4.04 -35.31 11.56
C GLU A 206 4.56 -35.17 13.00
N GLU A 207 3.65 -35.24 13.97
CA GLU A 207 4.01 -35.24 15.38
C GLU A 207 4.90 -36.44 15.73
N LEU A 208 4.59 -37.62 15.17
CA LEU A 208 5.40 -38.83 15.34
C LEU A 208 6.80 -38.70 14.69
N HIS A 209 6.89 -38.07 13.52
CA HIS A 209 8.15 -37.84 12.81
C HIS A 209 9.08 -36.90 13.59
N TYR A 210 8.57 -35.76 14.06
CA TYR A 210 9.35 -34.80 14.82
C TYR A 210 9.69 -35.24 16.25
N ALA A 211 8.92 -36.18 16.81
CA ALA A 211 9.22 -36.82 18.09
C ALA A 211 10.42 -37.78 18.03
N SER A 212 10.88 -38.19 16.84
CA SER A 212 11.99 -39.13 16.69
C SER A 212 13.33 -38.57 17.18
N GLU A 213 14.28 -39.46 17.49
CA GLU A 213 15.64 -39.09 17.95
C GLU A 213 16.42 -38.25 16.94
N MET A 214 16.09 -38.31 15.64
CA MET A 214 16.73 -37.48 14.61
C MET A 214 16.32 -36.01 14.67
N TYR A 215 15.23 -35.68 15.38
CA TYR A 215 14.74 -34.33 15.59
C TYR A 215 14.68 -34.01 17.09
N CYS A 216 13.49 -33.86 17.66
CA CYS A 216 13.34 -33.37 19.03
C CYS A 216 13.65 -34.44 20.08
N GLY A 217 13.57 -35.74 19.73
CA GLY A 217 13.81 -36.85 20.64
C GLY A 217 15.22 -36.88 21.24
N VAL A 218 16.22 -36.28 20.58
CA VAL A 218 17.59 -36.16 21.10
C VAL A 218 17.66 -35.46 22.46
N LEU A 219 16.71 -34.57 22.77
CA LEU A 219 16.63 -33.85 24.04
C LEU A 219 16.30 -34.75 25.24
N LEU A 220 15.68 -35.90 24.99
CA LEU A 220 15.30 -36.89 26.00
C LEU A 220 16.26 -38.08 26.02
N SER A 221 17.27 -38.12 25.13
CA SER A 221 18.20 -39.23 25.05
C SER A 221 19.13 -39.27 26.28
N GLN A 222 19.15 -40.40 26.98
CA GLN A 222 19.99 -40.60 28.17
C GLN A 222 21.49 -40.58 27.87
N ASN A 223 21.87 -40.85 26.61
CA ASN A 223 23.26 -40.83 26.14
C ASN A 223 23.50 -39.73 25.09
N GLY A 224 22.55 -38.81 24.90
CA GLY A 224 22.65 -37.71 23.95
C GLY A 224 23.51 -36.54 24.45
N PRO A 225 23.86 -35.57 23.59
CA PRO A 225 24.72 -34.44 23.95
C PRO A 225 24.16 -33.57 25.10
N PHE A 226 22.84 -33.58 25.31
CA PHE A 226 22.17 -32.79 26.35
C PHE A 226 21.88 -33.58 27.65
N SER A 227 22.38 -34.82 27.78
CA SER A 227 22.05 -35.71 28.89
C SER A 227 22.50 -35.18 30.25
N GLU A 228 23.72 -34.63 30.35
CA GLU A 228 24.22 -34.03 31.59
C GLU A 228 23.39 -32.80 32.00
N CYS A 229 22.83 -32.09 31.03
CA CYS A 229 21.99 -30.91 31.24
C CYS A 229 20.65 -31.23 31.90
N SER A 230 20.12 -32.44 31.63
CA SER A 230 18.82 -32.90 32.14
C SER A 230 18.75 -33.00 33.67
N SER A 231 19.91 -33.02 34.35
CA SER A 231 20.00 -33.00 35.81
C SER A 231 19.62 -31.65 36.44
N SER A 232 19.68 -30.57 35.66
CA SER A 232 19.51 -29.18 36.12
C SER A 232 18.42 -28.40 35.37
N LEU A 233 18.02 -28.85 34.17
CA LEU A 233 16.94 -28.26 33.35
C LEU A 233 15.88 -29.29 32.98
N ASP A 234 14.60 -28.88 32.94
CA ASP A 234 13.51 -29.74 32.48
C ASP A 234 13.47 -29.82 30.95
N ASN A 235 14.22 -30.77 30.41
CA ASN A 235 14.28 -31.05 28.97
C ASN A 235 12.92 -31.44 28.37
N SER A 236 11.93 -31.85 29.18
CA SER A 236 10.59 -32.22 28.72
C SER A 236 9.81 -31.03 28.13
N ASN A 237 10.01 -29.83 28.68
CA ASN A 237 9.39 -28.60 28.18
C ASN A 237 10.05 -28.12 26.88
N PHE A 238 11.36 -28.29 26.77
CA PHE A 238 12.10 -28.01 25.55
C PHE A 238 11.76 -29.00 24.43
N TYR A 239 11.60 -30.29 24.77
CA TYR A 239 11.12 -31.34 23.86
C TYR A 239 9.75 -31.01 23.25
N ARG A 240 8.75 -30.67 24.09
CA ARG A 240 7.42 -30.26 23.62
C ARG A 240 7.46 -28.98 22.78
N SER A 241 8.29 -28.02 23.20
CA SER A 241 8.48 -26.78 22.44
C SER A 241 9.14 -27.05 21.08
N CYS A 242 10.08 -27.99 21.02
CA CYS A 242 10.73 -28.42 19.78
C CYS A 242 9.74 -29.04 18.80
N ILE A 243 8.93 -30.02 19.24
CA ILE A 243 7.91 -30.64 18.38
C ILE A 243 6.91 -29.58 17.90
N SER A 244 6.46 -28.71 18.81
CA SER A 244 5.54 -27.63 18.46
C SER A 244 6.13 -26.66 17.43
N VAL A 245 7.42 -26.33 17.52
CA VAL A 245 8.11 -25.47 16.55
C VAL A 245 8.21 -26.19 15.20
N MET A 246 8.65 -27.45 15.18
CA MET A 246 8.77 -28.27 13.97
C MET A 246 7.44 -28.47 13.24
N CYS A 247 6.37 -28.73 13.99
CA CYS A 247 4.98 -28.81 13.51
C CYS A 247 4.45 -27.54 12.85
N THR A 248 5.20 -26.44 12.90
CA THR A 248 4.72 -25.15 12.37
C THR A 248 5.69 -24.45 11.45
N THR A 249 6.98 -24.73 11.56
CA THR A 249 7.96 -24.21 10.64
C THR A 249 8.22 -25.17 9.48
N HIS A 250 8.09 -26.49 9.72
CA HIS A 250 8.59 -27.54 8.83
C HIS A 250 10.06 -27.31 8.40
N ASP A 251 10.78 -26.49 9.15
CA ASP A 251 12.14 -26.02 8.86
C ASP A 251 13.13 -26.78 9.75
N PRO A 252 14.01 -27.61 9.18
CA PRO A 252 15.04 -28.33 9.91
C PRO A 252 16.03 -27.40 10.65
N GLU A 253 16.22 -26.15 10.25
CA GLU A 253 17.11 -25.24 11.00
C GLU A 253 16.47 -24.74 12.30
N ALA A 254 15.14 -24.80 12.43
CA ALA A 254 14.42 -24.20 13.55
C ALA A 254 14.62 -24.95 14.89
N TYR A 255 14.92 -26.26 14.86
CA TYR A 255 15.24 -27.01 16.08
C TYR A 255 16.65 -26.69 16.59
N CYS A 256 17.57 -26.26 15.72
CA CYS A 256 18.93 -25.87 16.11
C CYS A 256 18.95 -24.63 17.01
N ASP A 257 17.99 -23.71 16.83
CA ASP A 257 17.79 -22.57 17.72
C ASP A 257 17.37 -23.00 19.13
N ILE A 258 16.57 -24.06 19.24
CA ILE A 258 16.13 -24.61 20.53
C ILE A 258 17.30 -25.32 21.21
N PHE A 259 18.08 -26.07 20.46
CA PHE A 259 19.29 -26.74 20.95
C PHE A 259 20.34 -25.74 21.43
N GLN A 260 20.53 -24.63 20.72
CA GLN A 260 21.36 -23.52 21.18
C GLN A 260 20.88 -22.94 22.51
N ALA A 261 19.57 -22.71 22.65
CA ALA A 261 19.01 -22.12 23.86
C ALA A 261 19.22 -23.03 25.09
N ILE A 262 19.17 -24.34 24.89
CA ILE A 262 19.44 -25.34 25.93
C ILE A 262 20.93 -25.35 26.27
N GLU A 263 21.83 -25.39 25.28
CA GLU A 263 23.28 -25.28 25.52
C GLU A 263 23.59 -24.04 26.37
N LYS A 264 23.09 -22.88 25.96
CA LYS A 264 23.33 -21.62 26.67
C LYS A 264 22.82 -21.68 28.12
N SER A 265 21.60 -22.17 28.32
CA SER A 265 21.01 -22.30 29.65
C SER A 265 21.79 -23.28 30.53
N CYS A 266 22.39 -24.32 29.92
CA CYS A 266 23.26 -25.28 30.58
C CYS A 266 24.58 -24.65 31.03
N SER A 267 25.20 -23.91 30.11
CA SER A 267 26.46 -23.19 30.33
C SER A 267 26.31 -22.14 31.43
N GLU A 268 25.15 -21.48 31.55
CA GLU A 268 24.83 -20.53 32.63
C GLU A 268 24.81 -21.16 34.04
N VAL A 269 24.50 -22.46 34.14
CA VAL A 269 24.58 -23.23 35.40
C VAL A 269 25.89 -24.01 35.54
N GLY A 270 26.86 -23.74 34.67
CA GLY A 270 28.23 -24.28 34.72
C GLY A 270 28.41 -25.66 34.07
N ILE A 271 27.42 -26.13 33.30
CA ILE A 271 27.47 -27.42 32.60
C ILE A 271 27.77 -27.15 31.11
N SER A 272 28.90 -27.64 30.61
CA SER A 272 29.30 -27.42 29.21
C SER A 272 28.79 -28.54 28.30
N VAL A 273 27.99 -28.18 27.29
CA VAL A 273 27.47 -29.13 26.29
C VAL A 273 28.36 -29.07 25.05
N THR A 274 29.34 -29.97 24.95
CA THR A 274 30.31 -29.97 23.83
C THR A 274 29.87 -30.89 22.70
N GLY A 275 30.12 -30.49 21.43
CA GLY A 275 29.95 -31.36 20.26
C GLY A 275 28.49 -31.56 19.80
N TRP A 276 27.52 -30.90 20.44
CA TRP A 276 26.09 -31.06 20.12
C TRP A 276 25.77 -30.69 18.67
N ARG A 277 26.41 -29.66 18.10
CA ARG A 277 26.18 -29.22 16.71
C ARG A 277 26.48 -30.31 15.69
N ASN A 278 27.54 -31.10 15.91
CA ASN A 278 27.89 -32.22 15.04
C ASN A 278 26.93 -33.40 15.24
N ALA A 279 26.51 -33.65 16.49
CA ALA A 279 25.59 -34.73 16.82
C ALA A 279 24.15 -34.49 16.30
N THR A 280 23.75 -33.23 16.15
CA THR A 280 22.38 -32.84 15.73
C THR A 280 22.32 -32.20 14.34
N ASN A 281 23.41 -32.25 13.57
CA ASN A 281 23.51 -31.65 12.23
C ASN A 281 23.20 -30.13 12.18
N CYS A 282 23.51 -29.40 13.26
CA CYS A 282 23.26 -27.97 13.44
C CYS A 282 24.51 -27.12 13.15
N SER A 283 25.07 -27.27 11.94
CA SER A 283 26.31 -26.59 11.52
C SER A 283 26.14 -25.07 11.39
N MET A 284 27.13 -24.29 11.83
CA MET A 284 27.16 -22.83 11.66
C MET A 284 27.95 -22.48 10.40
N ALA A 285 27.30 -21.87 9.40
CA ALA A 285 27.97 -21.41 8.18
C ALA A 285 28.74 -20.10 8.42
N CYS A 286 30.05 -20.12 8.19
CA CYS A 286 30.92 -18.94 8.23
C CYS A 286 31.07 -18.28 6.86
N GLY A 287 31.44 -17.00 6.85
CA GLY A 287 31.64 -16.25 5.61
C GLY A 287 32.93 -16.69 4.88
N PRO A 288 33.14 -16.19 3.65
CA PRO A 288 34.40 -16.39 2.95
C PRO A 288 35.61 -15.98 3.82
N ASN A 289 36.70 -16.75 3.73
CA ASN A 289 37.95 -16.52 4.47
C ASN A 289 37.80 -16.58 5.99
N SER A 290 36.84 -17.38 6.48
CA SER A 290 36.64 -17.62 7.90
C SER A 290 36.15 -19.05 8.17
N HIS A 291 36.43 -19.56 9.36
CA HIS A 291 36.00 -20.89 9.80
C HIS A 291 35.32 -20.84 11.17
N PHE A 292 34.44 -21.81 11.44
CA PHE A 292 33.75 -21.92 12.71
C PHE A 292 34.70 -22.39 13.81
N ASN A 293 34.72 -21.66 14.92
CA ASN A 293 35.44 -22.02 16.14
C ASN A 293 34.47 -22.11 17.31
N ALA A 294 34.34 -23.30 17.90
CA ALA A 294 33.45 -23.56 19.03
C ALA A 294 33.94 -22.92 20.36
N CYS A 295 35.18 -22.44 20.41
CA CYS A 295 35.72 -21.78 21.60
C CYS A 295 36.90 -20.88 21.21
N SER A 296 36.61 -19.73 20.61
CA SER A 296 37.63 -18.74 20.31
C SER A 296 37.99 -17.95 21.56
N ARG A 297 39.30 -17.89 21.89
CA ARG A 297 39.83 -17.16 23.06
C ARG A 297 40.72 -15.98 22.67
N ASP A 298 41.38 -16.07 21.52
CA ASP A 298 42.31 -15.06 21.02
C ASP A 298 41.53 -13.87 20.42
N CYS A 299 42.11 -12.67 20.44
CA CYS A 299 41.50 -11.52 19.76
C CYS A 299 41.78 -11.63 18.23
N PRO A 300 40.80 -11.40 17.35
CA PRO A 300 41.02 -11.49 15.91
C PRO A 300 41.97 -10.39 15.42
N ALA A 301 42.74 -10.67 14.37
CA ALA A 301 43.49 -9.62 13.67
C ALA A 301 42.51 -8.71 12.90
N THR A 302 42.64 -7.39 13.04
CA THR A 302 41.68 -6.41 12.54
C THR A 302 42.32 -5.38 11.61
N CYS A 303 41.51 -4.76 10.74
CA CYS A 303 41.92 -3.61 9.93
C CYS A 303 41.97 -2.30 10.73
N SER A 304 41.11 -2.18 11.74
CA SER A 304 41.01 -1.04 12.66
C SER A 304 40.72 -1.53 14.07
N ASP A 305 41.05 -0.73 15.08
CA ASP A 305 40.66 -1.01 16.48
C ASP A 305 39.13 -1.05 16.64
N LEU A 306 38.39 -0.30 15.81
CA LEU A 306 36.92 -0.30 15.78
C LEU A 306 36.32 -1.59 15.19
N ASP A 307 37.12 -2.41 14.49
CA ASP A 307 36.68 -3.73 14.01
C ASP A 307 36.82 -4.80 15.10
N ALA A 308 37.52 -4.52 16.20
CA ALA A 308 37.67 -5.47 17.30
C ALA A 308 36.39 -5.55 18.14
N ALA A 309 35.91 -6.76 18.43
CA ALA A 309 34.86 -6.96 19.42
C ALA A 309 35.44 -6.71 20.83
N GLU A 310 34.77 -5.88 21.65
CA GLU A 310 35.23 -5.46 22.99
C GLU A 310 35.38 -6.62 24.02
N ASP A 311 35.03 -7.86 23.68
CA ASP A 311 34.95 -8.99 24.62
C ASP A 311 35.81 -10.20 24.17
N CYS A 312 37.10 -9.97 23.90
CA CYS A 312 38.06 -11.06 23.70
C CYS A 312 38.68 -11.56 25.03
N GLY A 313 39.05 -12.85 25.09
CA GLY A 313 39.62 -13.49 26.29
C GLY A 313 38.69 -14.44 27.06
N ARG A 314 37.42 -14.58 26.64
CA ARG A 314 36.50 -15.62 27.12
C ARG A 314 36.14 -16.57 25.98
N CYS A 315 35.93 -17.84 26.29
CA CYS A 315 35.54 -18.86 25.32
C CYS A 315 34.17 -18.50 24.70
N GLN A 316 34.15 -18.15 23.42
CA GLN A 316 32.92 -17.86 22.68
C GLN A 316 32.89 -18.62 21.35
N GLU A 317 31.72 -19.20 21.01
CA GLU A 317 31.47 -19.75 19.67
C GLU A 317 31.38 -18.61 18.65
N ARG A 318 32.26 -18.58 17.64
CA ARG A 318 32.24 -17.56 16.57
C ARG A 318 32.94 -18.04 15.30
N CYS A 319 32.85 -17.26 14.24
CA CYS A 319 33.67 -17.45 13.04
C CYS A 319 34.99 -16.67 13.20
N ASP A 320 36.12 -17.36 13.14
CA ASP A 320 37.45 -16.74 13.16
C ASP A 320 37.96 -16.55 11.72
N CYS A 321 38.66 -15.45 11.47
CA CYS A 321 39.29 -15.21 10.17
C CYS A 321 40.42 -16.22 9.93
N ASP A 322 40.49 -16.70 8.69
CA ASP A 322 41.58 -17.56 8.27
C ASP A 322 42.92 -16.80 8.29
N TYR A 323 44.02 -17.54 8.45
CA TYR A 323 45.35 -16.94 8.48
C TYR A 323 45.64 -16.11 7.23
N GLY A 324 46.09 -14.87 7.41
CA GLY A 324 46.36 -13.91 6.33
C GLY A 324 45.22 -12.94 6.01
N PHE A 325 44.06 -13.11 6.64
CA PHE A 325 42.91 -12.20 6.49
C PHE A 325 42.68 -11.38 7.76
N LEU A 326 42.21 -10.14 7.58
CA LEU A 326 41.91 -9.19 8.65
C LEU A 326 40.41 -8.97 8.76
N LEU A 327 39.92 -8.78 9.98
CA LEU A 327 38.53 -8.43 10.25
C LEU A 327 38.29 -6.93 9.91
N SER A 328 37.38 -6.66 8.98
CA SER A 328 36.97 -5.33 8.50
C SER A 328 35.44 -5.30 8.38
N GLY A 329 34.76 -4.51 9.20
CA GLY A 329 33.30 -4.38 9.19
C GLY A 329 32.57 -5.71 9.40
N GLY A 330 33.08 -6.57 10.28
CA GLY A 330 32.53 -7.90 10.55
C GLY A 330 32.79 -8.94 9.44
N ARG A 331 33.72 -8.69 8.52
CA ARG A 331 34.12 -9.64 7.45
C ARG A 331 35.62 -9.85 7.41
N CYS A 332 36.04 -11.05 7.03
CA CYS A 332 37.45 -11.38 6.85
C CYS A 332 37.88 -11.04 5.42
N VAL A 333 38.75 -10.04 5.28
CA VAL A 333 39.20 -9.48 4.00
C VAL A 333 40.74 -9.45 3.92
N PRO A 334 41.33 -9.48 2.71
CA PRO A 334 42.74 -9.15 2.52
C PRO A 334 43.06 -7.75 3.03
N ALA A 335 44.32 -7.48 3.38
CA ALA A 335 44.73 -6.19 3.95
C ALA A 335 44.44 -5.02 3.00
N GLU A 336 44.57 -5.22 1.68
CA GLU A 336 44.26 -4.22 0.65
C GLU A 336 42.76 -3.85 0.58
N ASP A 337 41.88 -4.68 1.12
CA ASP A 337 40.42 -4.48 1.10
C ASP A 337 39.88 -3.96 2.43
N CYS A 338 40.77 -3.49 3.33
CA CYS A 338 40.39 -2.78 4.54
C CYS A 338 39.51 -1.56 4.20
N GLY A 339 38.37 -1.45 4.89
CA GLY A 339 37.36 -0.41 4.66
C GLY A 339 37.67 0.91 5.38
N CYS A 340 36.64 1.71 5.58
CA CYS A 340 36.70 3.01 6.24
C CYS A 340 35.68 3.11 7.36
N TRP A 341 36.02 3.86 8.41
CA TRP A 341 35.13 4.17 9.53
C TRP A 341 34.86 5.68 9.56
N ILE A 342 33.60 6.08 9.61
CA ILE A 342 33.16 7.47 9.81
C ILE A 342 31.91 7.48 10.67
N ASP A 343 31.90 8.34 11.69
CA ASP A 343 30.81 8.47 12.68
C ASP A 343 30.26 7.13 13.18
N GLY A 344 31.17 6.20 13.49
CA GLY A 344 30.81 4.88 14.00
C GLY A 344 30.19 3.91 12.98
N GLN A 345 30.13 4.25 11.69
CA GLN A 345 29.70 3.36 10.61
C GLN A 345 30.90 2.90 9.76
N HIS A 346 30.97 1.59 9.50
CA HIS A 346 31.91 1.00 8.55
C HIS A 346 31.39 1.06 7.12
N TYR A 347 32.26 1.44 6.17
CA TYR A 347 32.03 1.41 4.73
C TYR A 347 33.11 0.55 4.07
N LYS A 348 32.72 -0.28 3.10
CA LYS A 348 33.69 -1.08 2.36
C LYS A 348 34.48 -0.21 1.39
N ARG A 349 35.66 -0.67 1.00
CA ARG A 349 36.42 -0.05 -0.08
C ARG A 349 35.58 0.06 -1.35
N GLY A 350 35.50 1.25 -1.92
CA GLY A 350 34.67 1.60 -3.09
C GLY A 350 33.22 1.97 -2.77
N GLU A 351 32.75 1.83 -1.52
CA GLU A 351 31.37 2.13 -1.15
C GLU A 351 31.13 3.65 -1.10
N THR A 352 30.02 4.09 -1.70
CA THR A 352 29.60 5.50 -1.79
C THR A 352 28.43 5.80 -0.87
N PHE A 353 28.39 6.99 -0.27
CA PHE A 353 27.29 7.43 0.59
C PHE A 353 27.09 8.96 0.56
N MET A 354 25.88 9.40 0.87
CA MET A 354 25.50 10.81 0.99
C MET A 354 25.61 11.28 2.44
N GLU A 355 26.08 12.51 2.65
CA GLU A 355 26.23 13.18 3.96
C GLU A 355 25.45 14.50 3.99
N GLY A 356 24.89 14.84 5.16
CA GLY A 356 23.98 16.00 5.34
C GLY A 356 22.67 15.83 4.56
N ASP A 357 22.05 16.94 4.18
CA ASP A 357 20.86 16.97 3.32
C ASP A 357 21.24 16.86 1.84
N CYS A 358 21.96 15.79 1.51
CA CYS A 358 22.48 15.52 0.16
C CYS A 358 23.48 16.60 -0.30
N GLU A 359 24.25 17.17 0.62
CA GLU A 359 25.21 18.24 0.34
C GLU A 359 26.57 17.70 -0.12
N ARG A 360 26.89 16.46 0.25
CA ARG A 360 28.18 15.82 -0.04
C ARG A 360 28.00 14.37 -0.45
N LEU A 361 28.67 13.98 -1.53
CA LEU A 361 28.83 12.59 -1.95
C LEU A 361 30.23 12.11 -1.56
N CYS A 362 30.29 11.07 -0.74
CA CYS A 362 31.52 10.50 -0.20
C CYS A 362 31.77 9.08 -0.73
N THR A 363 33.03 8.68 -0.80
CA THR A 363 33.49 7.33 -1.21
C THR A 363 34.60 6.85 -0.29
N CYS A 364 34.52 5.61 0.18
CA CYS A 364 35.62 4.99 0.92
C CYS A 364 36.72 4.51 -0.04
N ALA A 365 37.89 5.15 -0.02
CA ALA A 365 39.05 4.77 -0.84
C ALA A 365 39.80 3.54 -0.27
N GLY A 366 39.51 3.15 0.97
CA GLY A 366 40.14 2.06 1.72
C GLY A 366 41.12 2.56 2.79
N HIS A 367 41.48 1.68 3.73
CA HIS A 367 42.39 1.98 4.84
C HIS A 367 41.99 3.23 5.65
N GLY A 368 40.70 3.43 5.93
CA GLY A 368 40.21 4.60 6.65
C GLY A 368 40.14 5.90 5.84
N ASN A 369 40.55 5.91 4.57
CA ASN A 369 40.58 7.13 3.76
C ASN A 369 39.24 7.36 3.04
N ILE A 370 38.63 8.52 3.26
CA ILE A 370 37.32 8.92 2.69
C ILE A 370 37.50 10.13 1.80
N GLN A 371 36.93 10.07 0.60
CA GLN A 371 36.95 11.15 -0.37
C GLN A 371 35.54 11.69 -0.58
N CYS A 372 35.31 12.97 -0.35
CA CYS A 372 34.00 13.60 -0.49
C CYS A 372 34.04 14.78 -1.47
N SER A 373 32.94 14.98 -2.19
CA SER A 373 32.71 16.09 -3.12
C SER A 373 31.37 16.76 -2.82
N SER A 374 31.28 18.07 -3.02
CA SER A 374 30.01 18.81 -2.85
C SER A 374 29.02 18.45 -3.94
N THR A 375 27.76 18.23 -3.58
CA THR A 375 26.66 17.91 -4.50
C THR A 375 25.36 18.57 -4.03
N SER A 376 24.34 18.61 -4.89
CA SER A 376 22.99 19.09 -4.57
C SER A 376 21.98 18.43 -5.50
N CYS A 377 20.76 18.20 -5.02
CA CYS A 377 19.70 17.63 -5.83
C CYS A 377 19.31 18.52 -7.02
N LEU A 378 18.81 17.90 -8.09
CA LEU A 378 18.26 18.62 -9.24
C LEU A 378 16.99 19.40 -8.84
N ALA A 379 16.57 20.37 -9.68
CA ALA A 379 15.43 21.24 -9.36
C ALA A 379 14.10 20.49 -9.18
N ASN A 380 13.96 19.30 -9.76
CA ASN A 380 12.81 18.40 -9.65
C ASN A 380 13.02 17.27 -8.62
N GLU A 381 14.12 17.30 -7.87
CA GLU A 381 14.48 16.30 -6.89
C GLU A 381 14.49 16.89 -5.48
N VAL A 382 14.15 16.04 -4.51
CA VAL A 382 14.22 16.35 -3.08
C VAL A 382 15.15 15.34 -2.43
N CYS A 383 16.01 15.82 -1.53
CA CYS A 383 16.82 14.95 -0.68
C CYS A 383 15.90 14.23 0.31
N LYS A 384 15.79 12.91 0.19
CA LYS A 384 14.98 12.09 1.09
C LYS A 384 15.58 10.70 1.25
N VAL A 385 15.01 9.93 2.18
CA VAL A 385 15.32 8.52 2.35
C VAL A 385 14.27 7.70 1.59
N LYS A 386 14.65 7.03 0.49
CA LYS A 386 13.77 6.09 -0.26
C LYS A 386 14.37 4.69 -0.15
N SER A 387 13.54 3.70 0.22
CA SER A 387 13.96 2.29 0.40
C SER A 387 15.17 2.10 1.34
N GLY A 388 15.31 2.99 2.31
CA GLY A 388 16.40 3.02 3.27
C GLY A 388 17.76 3.51 2.74
N VAL A 389 17.76 4.24 1.63
CA VAL A 389 18.93 4.94 1.09
C VAL A 389 18.65 6.44 1.08
N LEU A 390 19.57 7.24 1.62
CA LEU A 390 19.54 8.70 1.54
C LEU A 390 20.07 9.15 0.17
N GLY A 391 19.31 9.97 -0.54
CA GLY A 391 19.69 10.46 -1.87
C GLY A 391 18.71 11.48 -2.43
N CYS A 392 18.99 11.96 -3.64
CA CYS A 392 18.12 12.85 -4.39
C CYS A 392 17.12 12.02 -5.20
N PHE A 393 15.83 12.29 -5.02
CA PHE A 393 14.76 11.56 -5.67
C PHE A 393 13.70 12.52 -6.21
N PRO A 394 13.01 12.19 -7.32
CA PRO A 394 11.95 13.03 -7.87
C PRO A 394 10.90 13.44 -6.82
N SER A 395 10.49 14.70 -6.89
CA SER A 395 9.42 15.27 -6.08
C SER A 395 8.06 15.09 -6.75
N ASN A 396 7.08 14.56 -6.03
CA ASN A 396 5.69 14.46 -6.47
C ASN A 396 4.86 15.54 -5.75
N PRO A 397 4.66 16.74 -6.34
CA PRO A 397 3.94 17.81 -5.68
C PRO A 397 2.44 17.51 -5.57
N VAL A 398 1.85 17.79 -4.42
CA VAL A 398 0.39 17.80 -4.25
C VAL A 398 -0.18 19.15 -4.61
N THR A 399 -1.45 19.18 -5.06
CA THR A 399 -2.11 20.43 -5.48
C THR A 399 -3.32 20.70 -4.59
N CYS A 400 -3.34 21.86 -3.94
CA CYS A 400 -4.55 22.49 -3.42
C CYS A 400 -5.13 23.43 -4.49
N SER A 401 -6.45 23.42 -4.65
CA SER A 401 -7.15 24.21 -5.67
C SER A 401 -8.17 25.14 -5.03
N VAL A 402 -8.21 26.40 -5.47
CA VAL A 402 -9.26 27.38 -5.15
C VAL A 402 -9.81 27.89 -6.48
N TYR A 403 -11.11 27.70 -6.73
CA TYR A 403 -11.72 28.01 -8.02
C TYR A 403 -13.20 28.39 -7.88
N GLY A 404 -13.75 29.08 -8.88
CA GLY A 404 -15.18 29.39 -8.92
C GLY A 404 -15.63 30.30 -7.79
N ASP A 405 -16.67 29.89 -7.06
CA ASP A 405 -17.52 30.79 -6.29
C ASP A 405 -17.41 30.87 -4.75
N PRO A 406 -16.28 30.67 -4.04
CA PRO A 406 -15.13 29.83 -4.27
C PRO A 406 -15.31 28.44 -3.63
N HIS A 407 -14.91 27.43 -4.40
CA HIS A 407 -14.70 26.06 -3.97
C HIS A 407 -13.22 25.81 -3.69
N TYR A 408 -12.97 24.91 -2.75
CA TYR A 408 -11.65 24.51 -2.30
C TYR A 408 -11.51 23.00 -2.45
N ILE A 409 -10.32 22.56 -2.86
CA ILE A 409 -9.84 21.19 -2.75
C ILE A 409 -8.52 21.27 -1.99
N THR A 410 -8.45 20.66 -0.81
CA THR A 410 -7.24 20.64 0.04
C THR A 410 -6.13 19.79 -0.57
N PHE A 411 -4.92 19.87 0.00
CA PHE A 411 -3.79 19.03 -0.42
C PHE A 411 -4.07 17.52 -0.34
N ASP A 412 -4.94 17.10 0.59
CA ASP A 412 -5.31 15.69 0.79
C ASP A 412 -6.62 15.31 0.05
N GLY A 413 -7.18 16.23 -0.74
CA GLY A 413 -8.30 15.99 -1.65
C GLY A 413 -9.70 16.25 -1.08
N LYS A 414 -9.82 16.86 0.10
CA LYS A 414 -11.11 17.22 0.69
C LYS A 414 -11.71 18.42 -0.03
N ALA A 415 -12.90 18.24 -0.61
CA ALA A 415 -13.62 19.29 -1.31
C ALA A 415 -14.63 20.01 -0.40
N TYR A 416 -14.68 21.34 -0.46
CA TYR A 416 -15.70 22.14 0.25
C TYR A 416 -15.91 23.53 -0.38
N SER A 417 -17.04 24.16 -0.06
CA SER A 417 -17.40 25.51 -0.55
C SER A 417 -17.45 26.50 0.62
N PHE A 418 -17.03 27.75 0.40
CA PHE A 418 -17.04 28.78 1.44
C PHE A 418 -17.20 30.21 0.90
N GLN A 419 -18.29 30.87 1.29
CA GLN A 419 -18.74 32.16 0.77
C GLN A 419 -18.22 33.38 1.55
N GLY A 420 -17.09 33.26 2.25
CA GLY A 420 -16.51 34.35 3.02
C GLY A 420 -15.81 35.38 2.11
N THR A 421 -16.03 36.66 2.38
CA THR A 421 -15.53 37.78 1.57
C THR A 421 -14.28 38.43 2.14
N CYS A 422 -13.65 37.87 3.17
CA CYS A 422 -12.47 38.45 3.82
C CYS A 422 -11.12 38.06 3.18
N ASN A 423 -10.02 38.46 3.84
CA ASN A 423 -8.71 37.86 3.62
C ASN A 423 -8.60 36.57 4.45
N TYR A 424 -8.07 35.51 3.86
CA TYR A 424 -7.89 34.22 4.51
C TYR A 424 -6.48 33.69 4.32
N THR A 425 -5.99 32.96 5.33
CA THR A 425 -4.75 32.18 5.20
C THR A 425 -5.04 30.90 4.43
N VAL A 426 -4.53 30.81 3.20
CA VAL A 426 -4.73 29.66 2.33
C VAL A 426 -3.78 28.52 2.71
N ALA A 427 -2.50 28.84 2.88
CA ALA A 427 -1.50 27.88 3.35
C ALA A 427 -0.39 28.62 4.10
N LYS A 428 0.05 28.08 5.24
CA LYS A 428 1.24 28.54 5.94
C LYS A 428 1.99 27.36 6.57
N THR A 429 3.27 27.54 6.82
CA THR A 429 4.06 26.61 7.64
C THR A 429 3.67 26.75 9.12
N CYS A 430 3.35 25.65 9.79
CA CYS A 430 2.79 25.66 11.16
C CYS A 430 3.60 24.87 12.17
N SER A 431 4.48 23.97 11.71
CA SER A 431 5.37 23.16 12.54
C SER A 431 6.62 22.76 11.76
N GLY A 432 7.67 22.32 12.46
CA GLY A 432 8.91 21.80 11.85
C GLY A 432 9.94 22.86 11.44
N ASP A 433 11.10 22.37 10.96
CA ASP A 433 12.24 23.18 10.52
C ASP A 433 12.12 23.69 9.07
N ALA A 434 10.94 23.51 8.45
CA ALA A 434 10.67 23.96 7.09
C ALA A 434 10.69 25.50 6.98
N VAL A 435 10.97 26.00 5.76
CA VAL A 435 10.97 27.44 5.46
C VAL A 435 9.63 28.04 5.82
N GLN A 436 9.65 29.12 6.62
CA GLN A 436 8.45 29.79 7.08
C GLN A 436 7.89 30.70 5.98
N PHE A 437 6.67 30.42 5.53
CA PHE A 437 5.94 31.25 4.60
C PHE A 437 4.46 31.35 4.96
N THR A 438 3.79 32.38 4.44
CA THR A 438 2.33 32.50 4.53
C THR A 438 1.77 32.93 3.18
N LEU A 439 0.86 32.13 2.65
CA LEU A 439 0.08 32.42 1.46
C LEU A 439 -1.33 32.82 1.88
N THR A 440 -1.70 34.05 1.57
CA THR A 440 -3.04 34.60 1.84
C THR A 440 -3.78 34.83 0.54
N ALA A 441 -5.09 34.63 0.56
CA ALA A 441 -5.96 35.04 -0.54
C ALA A 441 -7.09 35.92 -0.04
N ARG A 442 -7.50 36.83 -0.91
CA ARG A 442 -8.61 37.75 -0.67
C ARG A 442 -9.77 37.38 -1.55
N ASN A 443 -10.93 37.20 -0.93
CA ASN A 443 -12.19 37.08 -1.64
C ASN A 443 -12.89 38.46 -1.65
N GLU A 444 -13.77 38.70 -2.61
CA GLU A 444 -14.60 39.90 -2.67
C GLU A 444 -16.04 39.55 -3.10
N ASP A 445 -16.98 40.43 -2.77
CA ASP A 445 -18.39 40.30 -3.13
C ASP A 445 -18.62 40.69 -4.61
N LEU A 446 -19.30 39.81 -5.35
CA LEU A 446 -19.74 40.09 -6.72
C LEU A 446 -21.02 40.93 -6.70
N LYS A 447 -20.89 42.23 -7.04
CA LYS A 447 -21.94 43.25 -7.22
C LYS A 447 -23.40 42.70 -7.24
N ASN A 448 -24.08 42.74 -6.09
CA ASN A 448 -25.50 42.36 -5.87
C ASN A 448 -25.84 40.85 -5.91
N THR A 449 -24.87 39.96 -5.74
CA THR A 449 -25.09 38.51 -5.58
C THR A 449 -24.46 38.05 -4.27
N LYS A 450 -25.07 37.13 -3.51
CA LYS A 450 -24.50 36.63 -2.23
C LYS A 450 -23.30 35.67 -2.44
N SER A 451 -22.47 35.91 -3.46
CA SER A 451 -21.40 35.00 -3.91
C SER A 451 -20.05 35.70 -3.85
N ALA A 452 -19.07 35.00 -3.26
CA ALA A 452 -17.71 35.49 -3.11
C ALA A 452 -16.83 35.01 -4.29
N SER A 453 -15.82 35.78 -4.67
CA SER A 453 -14.84 35.35 -5.67
C SER A 453 -13.43 35.84 -5.34
N LEU A 454 -12.43 35.09 -5.78
CA LEU A 454 -11.03 35.42 -5.56
C LEU A 454 -10.68 36.77 -6.22
N ASN A 455 -9.88 37.57 -5.53
CA ASN A 455 -9.47 38.91 -5.99
C ASN A 455 -7.96 39.06 -6.06
N SER A 456 -7.26 38.59 -5.03
CA SER A 456 -5.80 38.67 -4.99
C SER A 456 -5.20 37.57 -4.15
N VAL A 457 -3.97 37.20 -4.50
CA VAL A 457 -3.15 36.22 -3.78
C VAL A 457 -1.87 36.91 -3.36
N ALA A 458 -1.45 36.71 -2.11
CA ALA A 458 -0.23 37.31 -1.57
C ALA A 458 0.65 36.26 -0.90
N LEU A 459 1.94 36.27 -1.22
CA LEU A 459 2.97 35.46 -0.57
C LEU A 459 3.80 36.36 0.34
N ASN A 460 3.87 35.98 1.61
CA ASN A 460 4.69 36.64 2.61
C ASN A 460 5.85 35.72 3.04
N LEU A 461 7.07 36.22 2.91
CA LEU A 461 8.33 35.63 3.37
C LEU A 461 9.08 36.67 4.23
N ASP A 462 10.09 36.24 4.99
CA ASP A 462 10.91 37.17 5.77
C ASP A 462 11.55 38.24 4.86
N GLY A 463 11.20 39.50 5.08
CA GLY A 463 11.65 40.65 4.28
C GLY A 463 11.13 40.73 2.83
N PHE A 464 10.19 39.87 2.42
CA PHE A 464 9.64 39.87 1.05
C PHE A 464 8.13 39.64 1.01
N HIS A 465 7.42 40.57 0.35
CA HIS A 465 5.98 40.52 0.15
C HIS A 465 5.63 40.61 -1.33
N LEU A 466 5.02 39.56 -1.88
CA LEU A 466 4.52 39.51 -3.25
C LEU A 466 3.00 39.52 -3.23
N THR A 467 2.38 40.36 -4.06
CA THR A 467 0.92 40.37 -4.25
C THR A 467 0.59 40.30 -5.74
N ILE A 468 -0.32 39.40 -6.11
CA ILE A 468 -0.88 39.31 -7.47
C ILE A 468 -2.36 39.65 -7.36
N LYS A 469 -2.78 40.73 -8.03
CA LYS A 469 -4.16 41.22 -8.05
C LYS A 469 -4.86 40.84 -9.36
N LYS A 470 -6.15 41.20 -9.47
CA LYS A 470 -6.91 41.11 -10.72
C LYS A 470 -6.17 41.67 -11.93
N ASN A 471 -6.43 41.09 -13.09
CA ASN A 471 -5.74 41.39 -14.36
C ASN A 471 -4.23 41.11 -14.32
N LYS A 472 -3.79 40.19 -13.44
CA LYS A 472 -2.38 39.73 -13.34
C LYS A 472 -1.42 40.86 -12.97
N LEU A 473 -1.90 41.88 -12.25
CA LEU A 473 -1.07 42.98 -11.77
C LEU A 473 -0.23 42.51 -10.57
N VAL A 474 1.10 42.50 -10.75
CA VAL A 474 2.04 41.99 -9.74
C VAL A 474 2.71 43.15 -9.00
N TYR A 475 2.75 43.04 -7.67
CA TYR A 475 3.39 43.98 -6.76
C TYR A 475 4.41 43.26 -5.90
N VAL A 476 5.60 43.83 -5.77
CA VAL A 476 6.65 43.35 -4.85
C VAL A 476 6.97 44.48 -3.89
N ASN A 477 6.82 44.22 -2.58
CA ASN A 477 7.03 45.19 -1.50
C ASN A 477 6.28 46.52 -1.74
N GLY A 478 5.06 46.44 -2.28
CA GLY A 478 4.19 47.59 -2.58
C GLY A 478 4.45 48.28 -3.92
N GLY A 479 5.57 48.00 -4.60
CA GLY A 479 5.85 48.52 -5.94
C GLY A 479 5.31 47.60 -7.03
N GLN A 480 4.63 48.14 -8.04
CA GLN A 480 4.19 47.36 -9.20
C GLN A 480 5.40 46.98 -10.07
N ILE A 481 5.46 45.71 -10.50
CA ILE A 481 6.55 45.18 -11.31
C ILE A 481 6.05 44.58 -12.62
N THR A 482 6.96 44.44 -13.59
CA THR A 482 6.73 43.71 -14.85
C THR A 482 7.41 42.35 -14.81
N LEU A 483 6.78 41.32 -15.35
CA LEU A 483 7.32 39.95 -15.40
C LEU A 483 8.27 39.77 -16.60
N PRO A 484 9.30 38.89 -16.50
CA PRO A 484 9.61 38.02 -15.36
C PRO A 484 10.35 38.76 -14.23
N PHE A 485 10.21 38.27 -13.00
CA PHE A 485 10.91 38.76 -11.81
C PHE A 485 11.59 37.61 -11.08
N SER A 486 12.73 37.88 -10.44
CA SER A 486 13.43 36.88 -9.62
C SER A 486 14.12 37.53 -8.44
N LEU A 487 13.96 36.95 -7.24
CA LEU A 487 14.61 37.39 -6.01
C LEU A 487 15.71 36.38 -5.63
N ASN A 488 16.99 36.79 -5.68
CA ASN A 488 18.14 36.00 -5.23
C ASN A 488 18.17 34.53 -5.71
N THR A 489 17.53 34.23 -6.85
CA THR A 489 17.29 32.86 -7.37
C THR A 489 16.39 31.95 -6.49
N SER A 490 15.83 32.45 -5.39
CA SER A 490 14.98 31.67 -4.47
C SER A 490 13.50 31.76 -4.80
N VAL A 491 13.06 32.86 -5.42
CA VAL A 491 11.69 33.07 -5.89
C VAL A 491 11.74 33.54 -7.34
N HIS A 492 11.00 32.87 -8.22
CA HIS A 492 10.85 33.18 -9.62
C HIS A 492 9.37 33.43 -9.93
N VAL A 493 9.08 34.57 -10.57
CA VAL A 493 7.72 34.94 -10.97
C VAL A 493 7.70 35.15 -12.47
N THR A 494 6.90 34.36 -13.17
CA THR A 494 6.82 34.36 -14.63
C THR A 494 5.37 34.31 -15.11
N GLN A 495 5.14 34.63 -16.37
CA GLN A 495 3.84 34.43 -17.00
C GLN A 495 3.86 33.13 -17.79
N LYS A 496 2.97 32.19 -17.45
CA LYS A 496 2.82 30.89 -18.12
C LYS A 496 1.38 30.74 -18.60
N GLY A 497 1.15 30.97 -19.90
CA GLY A 497 -0.18 30.93 -20.50
C GLY A 497 -1.14 31.94 -19.81
N PRO A 498 -2.31 31.49 -19.33
CA PRO A 498 -3.26 32.36 -18.64
C PRO A 498 -2.86 32.64 -17.18
N TYR A 499 -1.80 32.03 -16.64
CA TYR A 499 -1.42 32.17 -15.23
C TYR A 499 -0.18 33.05 -15.02
N VAL A 500 -0.14 33.71 -13.87
CA VAL A 500 1.12 34.12 -13.25
C VAL A 500 1.59 32.93 -12.41
N LEU A 501 2.77 32.42 -12.74
CA LEU A 501 3.43 31.30 -12.08
C LEU A 501 4.48 31.85 -11.11
N VAL A 502 4.37 31.45 -9.85
CA VAL A 502 5.39 31.68 -8.82
C VAL A 502 6.02 30.34 -8.47
N GLU A 503 7.34 30.27 -8.53
CA GLU A 503 8.14 29.09 -8.19
C GLU A 503 9.20 29.46 -7.17
N THR A 504 9.45 28.56 -6.22
CA THR A 504 10.44 28.77 -5.17
C THR A 504 11.37 27.56 -5.03
N LYS A 505 12.62 27.80 -4.60
CA LYS A 505 13.58 26.72 -4.36
C LYS A 505 13.18 25.79 -3.21
N PHE A 506 12.38 26.29 -2.28
CA PHE A 506 11.89 25.52 -1.13
C PHE A 506 10.61 24.74 -1.45
N GLY A 507 10.18 24.65 -2.72
CA GLY A 507 9.14 23.70 -3.11
C GLY A 507 7.72 24.22 -3.15
N LEU A 508 7.51 25.50 -2.80
CA LEU A 508 6.25 26.17 -3.05
C LEU A 508 6.19 26.62 -4.51
N ARG A 509 5.13 26.20 -5.19
CA ARG A 509 4.75 26.69 -6.52
C ARG A 509 3.28 27.10 -6.48
N PHE A 510 2.89 28.21 -7.09
CA PHE A 510 1.47 28.49 -7.27
C PHE A 510 1.17 29.21 -8.58
N LEU A 511 0.00 28.95 -9.13
CA LEU A 511 -0.51 29.51 -10.38
C LEU A 511 -1.79 30.28 -10.08
N PHE A 512 -1.81 31.57 -10.41
CA PHE A 512 -3.01 32.40 -10.27
C PHE A 512 -3.38 33.03 -11.61
N ASN A 513 -4.64 32.87 -12.06
CA ASN A 513 -5.08 33.39 -13.35
C ASN A 513 -5.32 34.91 -13.35
N GLY A 514 -5.25 35.57 -12.18
CA GLY A 514 -5.58 36.99 -12.05
C GLY A 514 -7.08 37.25 -12.02
N ASN A 515 -7.88 36.22 -11.71
CA ASN A 515 -9.32 36.30 -11.51
C ASN A 515 -9.72 35.37 -10.34
N ASP A 516 -10.25 34.19 -10.64
CA ASP A 516 -10.96 33.29 -9.73
C ASP A 516 -10.28 31.93 -9.50
N ARG A 517 -9.15 31.63 -10.16
CA ARG A 517 -8.48 30.31 -10.07
C ARG A 517 -7.06 30.41 -9.52
N LEU A 518 -6.82 29.72 -8.41
CA LEU A 518 -5.53 29.56 -7.75
C LEU A 518 -5.23 28.06 -7.57
N PHE A 519 -4.07 27.63 -8.05
CA PHE A 519 -3.52 26.30 -7.79
C PHE A 519 -2.25 26.44 -6.97
N VAL A 520 -2.21 25.82 -5.79
CA VAL A 520 -1.05 25.83 -4.89
C VAL A 520 -0.45 24.44 -4.88
N GLN A 521 0.84 24.34 -5.19
CA GLN A 521 1.59 23.10 -5.28
C GLN A 521 2.71 23.09 -4.25
N LEU A 522 2.81 22.01 -3.49
CA LEU A 522 3.85 21.78 -2.49
C LEU A 522 4.51 20.44 -2.71
N ASP A 523 5.82 20.39 -2.54
CA ASP A 523 6.55 19.13 -2.46
C ASP A 523 6.44 18.45 -1.10
N GLU A 524 6.84 17.18 -1.05
CA GLU A 524 6.78 16.33 0.14
C GLU A 524 7.57 16.86 1.34
N ARG A 525 8.45 17.87 1.18
CA ARG A 525 9.18 18.47 2.32
C ARG A 525 8.25 19.18 3.28
N HIS A 526 7.08 19.59 2.80
CA HIS A 526 6.06 20.28 3.59
C HIS A 526 5.03 19.33 4.20
N LYS A 527 5.11 18.01 3.94
CA LYS A 527 4.11 17.03 4.37
C LYS A 527 3.96 17.01 5.89
N GLY A 528 2.73 17.22 6.38
CA GLY A 528 2.38 17.27 7.80
C GLY A 528 2.81 18.53 8.55
N SER A 529 3.43 19.51 7.87
CA SER A 529 3.86 20.78 8.46
C SER A 529 2.96 21.98 8.11
N MET A 530 1.96 21.76 7.26
CA MET A 530 1.11 22.82 6.73
C MET A 530 -0.15 23.00 7.57
N CYS A 531 -0.71 24.21 7.51
CA CYS A 531 -2.09 24.48 7.92
C CYS A 531 -2.64 25.70 7.17
N GLY A 532 -3.96 25.88 7.20
CA GLY A 532 -4.69 26.90 6.45
C GLY A 532 -5.89 26.30 5.71
N LEU A 533 -6.55 27.08 4.86
CA LEU A 533 -7.69 26.60 4.06
C LEU A 533 -7.34 25.41 3.14
N CYS A 534 -6.08 25.25 2.73
CA CYS A 534 -5.62 24.11 1.95
C CYS A 534 -5.40 22.82 2.76
N GLY A 535 -5.71 22.82 4.06
CA GLY A 535 -5.58 21.64 4.92
C GLY A 535 -4.18 21.44 5.49
N THR A 536 -3.91 20.24 5.99
CA THR A 536 -2.70 19.90 6.77
C THR A 536 -1.59 19.28 5.93
N TYR A 537 -1.95 18.77 4.75
CA TYR A 537 -1.08 17.96 3.89
C TYR A 537 -0.49 16.75 4.65
N SER A 538 -1.32 16.07 5.44
CA SER A 538 -0.93 14.89 6.21
C SER A 538 -1.04 13.59 5.39
N GLY A 539 -1.79 13.63 4.29
CA GLY A 539 -2.31 12.48 3.57
C GLY A 539 -3.68 12.01 4.07
N SER A 540 -4.39 12.81 4.88
CA SER A 540 -5.68 12.45 5.48
C SER A 540 -6.69 13.60 5.43
N GLN A 541 -7.80 13.39 4.73
CA GLN A 541 -8.90 14.37 4.68
C GLN A 541 -9.62 14.57 6.03
N PHE A 542 -9.38 13.70 7.01
CA PHE A 542 -10.06 13.76 8.30
C PHE A 542 -9.53 14.88 9.19
N ASP A 543 -8.29 15.32 9.00
CA ASP A 543 -7.68 16.39 9.81
C ASP A 543 -7.59 17.74 9.07
N ASP A 544 -7.96 17.80 7.79
CA ASP A 544 -7.90 19.01 6.96
C ASP A 544 -8.66 20.22 7.51
N PHE A 545 -9.69 19.99 8.33
CA PHE A 545 -10.45 21.07 8.99
C PHE A 545 -9.84 21.47 10.35
N LEU A 546 -8.51 21.51 10.41
CA LEU A 546 -7.74 21.96 11.56
C LEU A 546 -7.79 23.49 11.67
N THR A 547 -8.28 24.01 12.78
CA THR A 547 -8.31 25.44 13.08
C THR A 547 -6.94 25.93 13.59
N PRO A 548 -6.69 27.26 13.59
CA PRO A 548 -5.45 27.82 14.15
C PRO A 548 -5.21 27.46 15.63
N ASP A 549 -6.28 27.15 16.37
CA ASP A 549 -6.23 26.76 17.79
C ASP A 549 -5.89 25.27 17.99
N GLY A 550 -5.69 24.51 16.90
CA GLY A 550 -5.33 23.08 16.93
C GLY A 550 -6.52 22.13 17.07
N ASN A 551 -7.74 22.57 16.80
CA ASN A 551 -8.95 21.73 16.87
C ASN A 551 -9.43 21.34 15.48
N VAL A 552 -9.84 20.08 15.28
CA VAL A 552 -10.50 19.65 14.04
C VAL A 552 -12.01 19.83 14.18
N VAL A 553 -12.62 20.56 13.25
CA VAL A 553 -14.07 20.84 13.26
C VAL A 553 -14.81 20.09 12.13
N PRO A 554 -16.08 19.72 12.31
CA PRO A 554 -16.81 18.91 11.33
C PRO A 554 -17.37 19.72 10.15
N TYR A 555 -17.54 21.05 10.30
CA TYR A 555 -18.21 21.90 9.31
C TYR A 555 -17.24 22.88 8.65
N SER A 556 -17.33 23.01 7.32
CA SER A 556 -16.44 23.85 6.51
C SER A 556 -16.54 25.34 6.82
N HIS A 557 -17.72 25.83 7.19
CA HIS A 557 -17.93 27.24 7.51
C HIS A 557 -17.16 27.67 8.77
N ASP A 558 -17.24 26.88 9.84
CA ASP A 558 -16.54 27.15 11.11
C ASP A 558 -15.03 27.08 10.91
N PHE A 559 -14.57 26.06 10.17
CA PHE A 559 -13.19 25.91 9.76
C PHE A 559 -12.69 27.13 8.99
N ALA A 560 -13.34 27.49 7.90
CA ALA A 560 -12.84 28.54 7.02
C ALA A 560 -12.90 29.94 7.66
N THR A 561 -13.94 30.20 8.48
CA THR A 561 -14.06 31.43 9.26
C THR A 561 -12.90 31.58 10.26
N SER A 562 -12.43 30.49 10.86
CA SER A 562 -11.31 30.52 11.81
C SER A 562 -9.99 31.00 11.18
N TRP A 563 -9.85 30.89 9.86
CA TRP A 563 -8.66 31.29 9.09
C TRP A 563 -8.70 32.72 8.55
N ASN A 564 -9.69 33.52 8.97
CA ASN A 564 -9.80 34.93 8.60
C ASN A 564 -8.64 35.76 9.19
N THR A 565 -7.97 36.54 8.34
CA THR A 565 -6.99 37.54 8.75
C THR A 565 -7.63 38.93 8.68
N TYR A 566 -8.20 39.38 9.80
CA TYR A 566 -8.98 40.62 9.89
C TYR A 566 -8.24 41.86 9.37
N ASP A 567 -8.88 42.61 8.47
CA ASP A 567 -8.39 43.85 7.88
C ASP A 567 -9.27 45.03 8.36
N LYS A 568 -8.71 45.92 9.18
CA LYS A 568 -9.43 47.07 9.77
C LYS A 568 -9.89 48.09 8.74
N GLU A 569 -9.19 48.18 7.61
CA GLU A 569 -9.48 49.17 6.56
C GLU A 569 -10.60 48.71 5.62
N TRP A 570 -11.04 47.46 5.76
CA TRP A 570 -12.01 46.87 4.85
C TRP A 570 -13.02 45.96 5.57
N PRO A 571 -14.25 46.45 5.83
CA PRO A 571 -15.32 45.63 6.37
C PRO A 571 -15.64 44.45 5.44
N CYS A 572 -15.70 43.25 6.01
CA CYS A 572 -15.97 42.01 5.27
C CYS A 572 -16.95 41.12 6.05
N ASP A 573 -17.55 40.16 5.35
CA ASP A 573 -18.51 39.19 5.90
C ASP A 573 -17.91 37.77 5.83
N ASN A 574 -18.06 36.98 6.90
CA ASN A 574 -17.57 35.59 6.97
C ASN A 574 -18.43 34.60 6.16
N GLY A 575 -19.44 35.09 5.45
CA GLY A 575 -20.39 34.28 4.72
C GLY A 575 -21.53 33.79 5.62
N SER A 576 -22.59 33.28 4.99
CA SER A 576 -23.73 32.68 5.68
C SER A 576 -23.61 31.16 5.71
N GLN A 577 -24.00 30.51 6.82
CA GLN A 577 -24.19 29.05 6.88
C GLN A 577 -25.41 28.59 6.04
N ASP A 578 -26.42 29.45 5.90
CA ASP A 578 -27.63 29.14 5.14
C ASP A 578 -27.34 29.14 3.64
N LYS A 579 -27.21 27.94 3.05
CA LYS A 579 -27.17 27.75 1.60
C LYS A 579 -28.53 28.13 0.98
N PRO A 580 -28.58 28.98 -0.06
CA PRO A 580 -29.78 29.19 -0.86
C PRO A 580 -30.43 27.86 -1.28
N LYS A 581 -31.73 27.71 -1.00
CA LYS A 581 -32.47 26.50 -1.38
C LYS A 581 -32.65 26.45 -2.89
N CYS A 582 -32.03 25.46 -3.54
CA CYS A 582 -32.28 25.17 -4.95
C CYS A 582 -33.65 24.50 -5.11
N SER A 583 -34.38 24.84 -6.18
CA SER A 583 -35.59 24.08 -6.50
C SER A 583 -35.18 22.71 -7.08
N PRO A 584 -35.91 21.62 -6.77
CA PRO A 584 -35.59 20.30 -7.32
C PRO A 584 -35.53 20.26 -8.85
N GLU A 585 -36.32 21.10 -9.52
CA GLU A 585 -36.33 21.25 -10.98
C GLU A 585 -35.02 21.86 -11.50
N LEU A 586 -34.52 22.91 -10.84
CA LEU A 586 -33.28 23.58 -11.23
C LEU A 586 -32.07 22.71 -10.90
N GLU A 587 -32.09 22.01 -9.77
CA GLU A 587 -31.05 21.07 -9.36
C GLU A 587 -30.92 19.90 -10.34
N ASN A 588 -32.04 19.27 -10.73
CA ASN A 588 -32.04 18.20 -11.73
C ASN A 588 -31.48 18.67 -13.08
N LYS A 589 -31.82 19.90 -13.49
CA LYS A 589 -31.27 20.49 -14.71
C LYS A 589 -29.77 20.79 -14.58
N GLY A 590 -29.33 21.27 -13.42
CA GLY A 590 -27.91 21.45 -13.09
C GLY A 590 -27.17 20.13 -13.18
N ILE A 591 -27.68 19.05 -12.58
CA ILE A 591 -27.09 17.71 -12.66
C ILE A 591 -26.94 17.27 -14.11
N GLN A 592 -27.96 17.45 -14.94
CA GLN A 592 -27.90 17.09 -16.35
C GLN A 592 -26.81 17.85 -17.11
N GLU A 593 -26.73 19.18 -16.94
CA GLU A 593 -25.77 20.01 -17.66
C GLU A 593 -24.33 19.81 -17.15
N CYS A 594 -24.15 19.71 -15.83
CA CYS A 594 -22.84 19.51 -15.21
C CYS A 594 -22.30 18.09 -15.44
N SER A 595 -23.16 17.09 -15.59
CA SER A 595 -22.74 15.70 -15.90
C SER A 595 -22.10 15.56 -17.28
N LYS A 596 -22.12 16.58 -18.12
CA LYS A 596 -21.34 16.63 -19.37
C LYS A 596 -19.84 16.44 -19.13
N LEU A 597 -19.34 16.76 -17.93
CA LEU A 597 -17.96 16.46 -17.53
C LEU A 597 -17.64 14.96 -17.59
N TYR A 598 -18.62 14.07 -17.65
CA TYR A 598 -18.43 12.62 -17.85
C TYR A 598 -18.37 12.18 -19.32
N GLU A 599 -18.63 13.07 -20.28
CA GLU A 599 -18.66 12.73 -21.70
C GLU A 599 -17.25 12.57 -22.30
N ASP A 600 -17.19 11.95 -23.50
CA ASP A 600 -15.95 11.56 -24.17
C ASP A 600 -14.93 12.71 -24.33
N VAL A 601 -15.39 13.95 -24.47
CA VAL A 601 -14.54 15.15 -24.64
C VAL A 601 -13.68 15.45 -23.41
N PHE A 602 -14.14 15.05 -22.21
CA PHE A 602 -13.42 15.26 -20.94
C PHE A 602 -12.73 13.99 -20.44
N LYS A 603 -12.97 12.85 -21.09
CA LYS A 603 -12.56 11.51 -20.62
C LYS A 603 -11.06 11.35 -20.41
N ASP A 604 -10.25 11.97 -21.26
CA ASP A 604 -8.79 11.91 -21.16
C ASP A 604 -8.26 12.50 -19.84
N CYS A 605 -9.04 13.35 -19.17
CA CYS A 605 -8.69 13.95 -17.88
C CYS A 605 -9.22 13.19 -16.66
N HIS A 606 -10.21 12.29 -16.82
CA HIS A 606 -10.87 11.62 -15.68
C HIS A 606 -9.91 10.83 -14.78
N TRP A 607 -8.84 10.29 -15.37
CA TRP A 607 -7.79 9.57 -14.64
C TRP A 607 -6.99 10.49 -13.69
N PHE A 608 -6.79 11.74 -14.09
CA PHE A 608 -5.94 12.71 -13.39
C PHE A 608 -6.72 13.63 -12.45
N VAL A 609 -7.92 14.02 -12.86
CA VAL A 609 -8.80 14.92 -12.10
C VAL A 609 -10.18 14.29 -12.00
N PRO A 610 -10.62 13.88 -10.80
CA PRO A 610 -11.94 13.27 -10.61
C PRO A 610 -13.07 14.24 -10.97
N PRO A 611 -13.90 13.94 -11.98
CA PRO A 611 -14.96 14.86 -12.43
C PRO A 611 -16.06 15.06 -11.38
N GLN A 612 -16.33 14.09 -10.49
CA GLN A 612 -17.43 14.16 -9.51
C GLN A 612 -17.34 15.40 -8.61
N ILE A 613 -16.13 15.77 -8.18
CA ILE A 613 -15.93 16.96 -7.33
C ILE A 613 -16.36 18.22 -8.07
N TYR A 614 -16.00 18.32 -9.36
CA TYR A 614 -16.32 19.46 -10.20
C TYR A 614 -17.79 19.49 -10.63
N VAL A 615 -18.41 18.31 -10.82
CA VAL A 615 -19.86 18.20 -11.04
C VAL A 615 -20.61 18.73 -9.82
N ASN A 616 -20.22 18.37 -8.60
CA ASN A 616 -20.87 18.84 -7.38
C ASN A 616 -20.80 20.37 -7.25
N SER A 617 -19.62 20.96 -7.45
CA SER A 617 -19.47 22.43 -7.46
C SER A 617 -20.25 23.08 -8.59
N CYS A 618 -20.27 22.49 -9.78
CA CYS A 618 -21.02 23.00 -10.93
C CYS A 618 -22.53 23.05 -10.66
N VAL A 619 -23.10 22.02 -10.02
CA VAL A 619 -24.52 22.00 -9.66
C VAL A 619 -24.82 23.08 -8.61
N GLU A 620 -23.94 23.24 -7.62
CA GLU A 620 -24.07 24.29 -6.60
C GLU A 620 -24.05 25.70 -7.25
N ASP A 621 -23.06 25.98 -8.10
CA ASP A 621 -22.93 27.20 -8.90
C ASP A 621 -24.15 27.48 -9.78
N TYR A 622 -24.63 26.45 -10.48
CA TYR A 622 -25.79 26.54 -11.37
C TYR A 622 -27.06 26.88 -10.59
N CYS A 623 -27.22 26.31 -9.39
CA CYS A 623 -28.32 26.61 -8.48
C CYS A 623 -28.23 28.05 -7.93
N TYR A 624 -27.05 28.48 -7.48
CA TYR A 624 -26.88 29.84 -6.94
C TYR A 624 -27.08 30.93 -7.98
N SER A 625 -26.66 30.67 -9.21
CA SER A 625 -26.83 31.58 -10.34
C SER A 625 -28.22 31.53 -10.98
N GLN A 626 -29.15 30.71 -10.46
CA GLN A 626 -30.49 30.52 -11.02
C GLN A 626 -30.47 30.02 -12.48
N GLY A 627 -29.50 29.15 -12.81
CA GLY A 627 -29.33 28.51 -14.11
C GLY A 627 -28.61 29.37 -15.15
N ASP A 628 -27.76 30.30 -14.71
CA ASP A 628 -26.98 31.14 -15.61
C ASP A 628 -26.03 30.30 -16.46
N GLN A 629 -26.14 30.49 -17.78
CA GLN A 629 -25.34 29.78 -18.77
C GLN A 629 -23.87 30.23 -18.76
N PHE A 630 -23.60 31.48 -18.38
CA PHE A 630 -22.24 31.97 -18.23
C PHE A 630 -21.55 31.30 -17.04
N GLN A 631 -22.23 31.22 -15.90
CA GLN A 631 -21.73 30.49 -14.73
C GLN A 631 -21.50 29.01 -15.05
N LEU A 632 -22.45 28.35 -15.72
CA LEU A 632 -22.28 26.95 -16.16
C LEU A 632 -21.00 26.78 -17.00
N CYS A 633 -20.74 27.69 -17.93
CA CYS A 633 -19.52 27.65 -18.73
C CYS A 633 -18.26 27.81 -17.86
N ASN A 634 -18.28 28.74 -16.90
CA ASN A 634 -17.17 28.92 -15.97
C ASN A 634 -16.91 27.66 -15.13
N SER A 635 -17.96 26.98 -14.66
CA SER A 635 -17.84 25.73 -13.91
C SER A 635 -17.21 24.61 -14.74
N LEU A 636 -17.52 24.50 -16.04
CA LEU A 636 -16.86 23.54 -16.93
C LEU A 636 -15.39 23.90 -17.16
N GLU A 637 -15.08 25.19 -17.35
CA GLU A 637 -13.72 25.67 -17.55
C GLU A 637 -12.85 25.47 -16.29
N ASN A 638 -13.43 25.48 -15.08
CA ASN A 638 -12.72 25.13 -13.84
C ASN A 638 -12.16 23.70 -13.88
N TYR A 639 -12.93 22.73 -14.41
CA TYR A 639 -12.44 21.36 -14.60
C TYR A 639 -11.31 21.30 -15.63
N VAL A 640 -11.48 21.97 -16.77
CA VAL A 640 -10.45 22.03 -17.83
C VAL A 640 -9.15 22.65 -17.32
N ALA A 641 -9.23 23.72 -16.53
CA ALA A 641 -8.08 24.35 -15.91
C ALA A 641 -7.31 23.38 -14.99
N ALA A 642 -8.02 22.56 -14.22
CA ALA A 642 -7.41 21.52 -13.39
C ALA A 642 -6.73 20.44 -14.24
N CYS A 643 -7.32 20.06 -15.39
CA CYS A 643 -6.71 19.16 -16.35
C CYS A 643 -5.40 19.72 -16.90
N GLU A 644 -5.39 20.99 -17.31
CA GLU A 644 -4.18 21.64 -17.84
C GLU A 644 -3.06 21.75 -16.80
N VAL A 645 -3.41 22.00 -15.53
CA VAL A 645 -2.43 21.99 -14.41
C VAL A 645 -1.88 20.58 -14.16
N SER A 646 -2.68 19.56 -14.46
CA SER A 646 -2.27 18.14 -14.46
C SER A 646 -1.62 17.71 -15.79
N GLU A 647 -1.27 18.68 -16.64
CA GLU A 647 -0.62 18.50 -17.95
C GLU A 647 -1.44 17.71 -18.99
N VAL A 648 -2.77 17.70 -18.83
CA VAL A 648 -3.74 17.10 -19.76
C VAL A 648 -4.46 18.19 -20.55
N PHE A 649 -4.30 18.21 -21.87
CA PHE A 649 -4.91 19.21 -22.76
C PHE A 649 -6.08 18.61 -23.55
N LEU A 650 -7.31 19.03 -23.24
CA LEU A 650 -8.56 18.45 -23.78
C LEU A 650 -8.97 18.95 -25.18
N GLY A 651 -8.12 19.71 -25.88
CA GLY A 651 -8.42 20.22 -27.22
C GLY A 651 -9.66 21.14 -27.26
N ALA A 652 -10.54 20.93 -28.25
CA ALA A 652 -11.72 21.78 -28.51
C ALA A 652 -12.92 21.45 -27.60
N TRP A 653 -12.70 21.44 -26.29
CA TRP A 653 -13.67 21.00 -25.28
C TRP A 653 -14.97 21.83 -25.24
N TRP A 654 -14.93 23.07 -25.72
CA TRP A 654 -16.08 23.98 -25.75
C TRP A 654 -17.13 23.60 -26.80
N LYS A 655 -16.78 22.75 -27.78
CA LYS A 655 -17.67 22.40 -28.89
C LYS A 655 -18.76 21.45 -28.42
N GLY A 656 -20.03 21.78 -28.65
CA GLY A 656 -21.16 21.01 -28.13
C GLY A 656 -21.47 21.25 -26.65
N THR A 657 -20.80 22.21 -26.00
CA THR A 657 -21.14 22.66 -24.65
C THR A 657 -21.72 24.08 -24.69
N VAL A 658 -22.17 24.58 -23.54
CA VAL A 658 -22.67 25.95 -23.39
C VAL A 658 -21.61 27.01 -23.75
N CYS A 659 -20.32 26.63 -23.76
CA CYS A 659 -19.18 27.51 -24.01
C CYS A 659 -18.89 27.77 -25.51
N GLU A 660 -19.68 27.21 -26.43
CA GLU A 660 -19.41 27.34 -27.87
C GLU A 660 -19.53 28.79 -28.38
N ASN A 661 -20.43 29.59 -27.78
CA ASN A 661 -20.69 30.98 -28.20
C ASN A 661 -19.83 32.05 -27.48
N THR A 662 -18.98 31.66 -26.52
CA THR A 662 -18.17 32.59 -25.70
C THR A 662 -16.69 32.64 -26.11
N SER A 663 -16.25 31.82 -27.05
CA SER A 663 -14.83 31.68 -27.40
C SER A 663 -14.41 32.53 -28.61
N THR A 664 -13.36 33.34 -28.43
CA THR A 664 -12.54 33.87 -29.53
C THR A 664 -11.44 32.84 -29.87
N PRO A 665 -11.07 32.66 -31.14
CA PRO A 665 -10.12 31.62 -31.52
C PRO A 665 -8.68 32.00 -31.16
N THR A 666 -8.02 31.18 -30.34
CA THR A 666 -6.59 31.28 -30.01
C THR A 666 -5.77 30.40 -30.97
N PRO A 667 -4.59 30.84 -31.45
CA PRO A 667 -3.93 30.22 -32.60
C PRO A 667 -3.17 28.93 -32.22
N SER A 668 -3.22 27.97 -33.14
CA SER A 668 -2.52 26.69 -33.09
C SER A 668 -0.98 26.85 -33.08
N PRO A 669 -0.21 25.95 -32.41
CA PRO A 669 1.25 25.99 -32.45
C PRO A 669 1.81 25.68 -33.84
N PRO A 670 3.01 26.19 -34.19
CA PRO A 670 3.60 26.00 -35.51
C PRO A 670 4.10 24.56 -35.71
N THR A 671 3.69 23.96 -36.81
CA THR A 671 4.16 22.64 -37.26
C THR A 671 5.43 22.82 -38.11
N THR A 672 6.57 22.35 -37.62
CA THR A 672 7.79 22.17 -38.44
C THR A 672 7.78 20.81 -39.15
N PRO A 673 8.35 20.69 -40.37
CA PRO A 673 8.25 19.47 -41.17
C PRO A 673 9.22 18.37 -40.72
N ILE A 674 8.70 17.14 -40.77
CA ILE A 674 9.34 15.87 -40.42
C ILE A 674 10.37 15.46 -41.48
N SER A 675 11.52 14.95 -41.03
CA SER A 675 12.49 14.23 -41.88
C SER A 675 12.77 12.85 -41.27
N GLY A 676 12.52 11.79 -42.04
CA GLY A 676 13.29 10.54 -42.02
C GLY A 676 13.04 9.55 -40.88
N ALA A 677 11.94 8.81 -40.98
CA ALA A 677 11.61 7.61 -40.22
C ALA A 677 12.57 6.41 -40.48
N SER A 678 13.11 5.81 -39.42
CA SER A 678 13.36 4.36 -39.36
C SER A 678 13.06 3.87 -37.96
N CYS A 679 12.04 3.02 -37.84
CA CYS A 679 11.57 2.41 -36.57
C CYS A 679 11.90 0.92 -36.50
N SER A 680 12.93 0.47 -37.22
CA SER A 680 13.43 -0.89 -37.10
C SER A 680 14.41 -0.92 -35.92
N TRP A 681 13.95 -1.39 -34.78
CA TRP A 681 14.75 -1.47 -33.56
C TRP A 681 14.38 -2.71 -32.74
N SER A 682 15.36 -3.20 -31.98
CA SER A 682 15.29 -4.42 -31.20
C SER A 682 15.96 -4.20 -29.85
N CYS A 683 15.40 -4.76 -28.78
CA CYS A 683 15.99 -4.74 -27.45
C CYS A 683 15.83 -6.11 -26.77
N ASN A 684 16.92 -6.62 -26.25
CA ASN A 684 16.99 -7.88 -25.48
C ASN A 684 17.47 -7.67 -24.04
N PHE A 685 17.50 -6.42 -23.57
CA PHE A 685 17.80 -5.99 -22.20
C PHE A 685 19.17 -6.38 -21.58
N ASP A 686 20.03 -7.11 -22.30
CA ASP A 686 21.31 -7.63 -21.78
C ASP A 686 22.31 -6.55 -21.36
N GLN A 687 22.39 -5.46 -22.11
CA GLN A 687 23.37 -4.39 -21.86
C GLN A 687 22.74 -3.25 -21.06
N ASP A 688 21.55 -2.81 -21.47
CA ASP A 688 20.79 -1.69 -20.91
C ASP A 688 19.30 -1.83 -21.29
N GLU A 689 18.48 -0.86 -20.90
CA GLU A 689 17.04 -0.81 -21.20
C GLU A 689 16.73 -0.30 -22.61
N CYS A 690 17.72 -0.14 -23.51
CA CYS A 690 17.61 0.32 -24.90
C CYS A 690 16.77 1.59 -25.12
N GLY A 691 16.75 2.49 -24.12
CA GLY A 691 15.98 3.73 -24.14
C GLY A 691 14.51 3.59 -23.72
N TRP A 692 14.08 2.42 -23.23
CA TRP A 692 12.80 2.29 -22.53
C TRP A 692 12.89 3.03 -21.19
N GLU A 693 11.85 3.80 -20.86
CA GLU A 693 11.78 4.63 -19.66
C GLU A 693 10.64 4.13 -18.75
N GLN A 694 10.84 4.17 -17.43
CA GLN A 694 9.79 3.87 -16.45
C GLN A 694 8.76 5.01 -16.41
N LEU A 695 7.47 4.67 -16.35
CA LEU A 695 6.40 5.67 -16.25
C LEU A 695 6.03 5.94 -14.78
N ILE A 696 6.15 7.19 -14.34
CA ILE A 696 6.05 7.62 -12.93
C ILE A 696 4.60 7.60 -12.36
N GLN A 697 3.62 7.13 -13.14
CA GLN A 697 2.18 7.13 -12.81
C GLN A 697 1.64 5.73 -12.45
N ASP A 698 2.52 4.76 -12.33
CA ASP A 698 2.22 3.39 -11.95
C ASP A 698 2.40 3.18 -10.43
N SER A 699 2.01 2.02 -9.91
CA SER A 699 2.08 1.73 -8.48
C SER A 699 3.46 1.22 -8.06
N PHE A 700 4.25 0.69 -9.00
CA PHE A 700 5.59 0.15 -8.79
C PHE A 700 6.35 -0.03 -10.12
N GLU A 701 7.66 -0.26 -10.11
CA GLU A 701 8.51 -0.19 -11.32
C GLU A 701 8.86 -1.58 -11.91
N TRP A 702 9.08 -1.64 -13.23
CA TRP A 702 9.71 -2.81 -13.88
C TRP A 702 11.18 -2.89 -13.48
N THR A 703 11.68 -4.08 -13.16
CA THR A 703 13.08 -4.29 -12.78
C THR A 703 13.81 -5.09 -13.85
N ARG A 704 15.00 -4.63 -14.24
CA ARG A 704 15.90 -5.41 -15.11
C ARG A 704 16.63 -6.44 -14.27
N TRP A 705 16.52 -7.72 -14.62
CA TRP A 705 16.98 -8.83 -13.78
C TRP A 705 17.62 -9.94 -14.59
N SER A 706 18.52 -10.68 -13.94
CA SER A 706 19.21 -11.84 -14.53
C SER A 706 19.12 -13.02 -13.56
N GLY A 707 18.87 -14.22 -14.10
CA GLY A 707 18.58 -15.44 -13.33
C GLY A 707 17.14 -15.51 -12.84
N SER A 708 16.85 -16.40 -11.87
CA SER A 708 15.50 -16.59 -11.34
C SER A 708 14.98 -15.36 -10.60
N THR A 709 13.68 -15.07 -10.73
CA THR A 709 13.06 -13.98 -9.96
C THR A 709 13.15 -14.25 -8.45
N PRO A 710 13.16 -13.20 -7.60
CA PRO A 710 13.36 -13.33 -6.16
C PRO A 710 12.31 -14.14 -5.40
N SER A 711 11.07 -14.24 -5.91
CA SER A 711 9.99 -14.97 -5.26
C SER A 711 9.91 -16.44 -5.72
N ASP A 712 9.69 -17.36 -4.77
CA ASP A 712 9.70 -18.80 -5.07
C ASP A 712 8.50 -19.22 -5.93
N PHE A 713 8.73 -20.09 -6.94
CA PHE A 713 7.72 -20.64 -7.85
C PHE A 713 6.98 -19.59 -8.70
N THR A 714 7.67 -18.51 -9.06
CA THR A 714 7.18 -17.46 -9.95
C THR A 714 8.23 -17.02 -10.94
N GLY A 715 7.79 -16.31 -11.98
CA GLY A 715 8.69 -15.69 -12.96
C GLY A 715 9.54 -16.71 -13.75
N PRO A 716 10.39 -16.23 -14.66
CA PRO A 716 11.31 -17.10 -15.37
C PRO A 716 12.55 -17.45 -14.52
N SER A 717 13.19 -18.58 -14.84
CA SER A 717 14.46 -18.99 -14.20
C SER A 717 15.71 -18.41 -14.88
N SER A 718 15.56 -17.87 -16.08
CA SER A 718 16.60 -17.22 -16.90
C SER A 718 15.96 -16.35 -17.98
N ASP A 719 16.74 -15.45 -18.59
CA ASP A 719 16.35 -14.72 -19.82
C ASP A 719 16.02 -15.66 -20.98
N HIS A 720 15.38 -15.11 -22.01
CA HIS A 720 15.00 -15.87 -23.20
C HIS A 720 16.16 -16.02 -24.21
N THR A 721 16.98 -14.98 -24.42
CA THR A 721 18.02 -14.98 -25.48
C THR A 721 19.14 -16.02 -25.25
N THR A 722 19.81 -15.98 -24.09
CA THR A 722 21.05 -16.75 -23.83
C THR A 722 20.95 -17.72 -22.65
N GLY A 723 20.01 -17.49 -21.73
CA GLY A 723 19.92 -18.18 -20.44
C GLY A 723 20.88 -17.64 -19.35
N SER A 724 21.69 -16.63 -19.67
CA SER A 724 22.59 -15.91 -18.74
C SER A 724 22.51 -14.37 -18.87
N GLY A 725 21.55 -13.88 -19.63
CA GLY A 725 21.29 -12.48 -19.96
C GLY A 725 20.35 -11.80 -18.99
N PHE A 726 19.78 -10.66 -19.40
CA PHE A 726 18.83 -9.88 -18.61
C PHE A 726 17.47 -9.78 -19.28
N TYR A 727 16.40 -9.70 -18.48
CA TYR A 727 15.04 -9.46 -18.92
C TYR A 727 14.37 -8.43 -18.00
N MET A 728 13.21 -7.91 -18.40
CA MET A 728 12.41 -7.02 -17.57
C MET A 728 11.33 -7.80 -16.82
N TYR A 729 11.17 -7.58 -15.52
CA TYR A 729 10.13 -8.24 -14.73
C TYR A 729 9.49 -7.37 -13.65
N THR A 730 8.30 -7.77 -13.21
CA THR A 730 7.61 -7.20 -12.06
C THR A 730 7.66 -8.18 -10.88
N GLU A 731 8.05 -7.70 -9.71
CA GLU A 731 7.99 -8.48 -8.47
C GLU A 731 6.61 -8.34 -7.82
N GLY A 732 5.93 -9.45 -7.53
CA GLY A 732 4.63 -9.41 -6.86
C GLY A 732 4.72 -9.14 -5.34
N ASP A 733 5.91 -9.32 -4.74
CA ASP A 733 6.18 -9.02 -3.33
C ASP A 733 6.31 -7.52 -3.04
N GLY A 734 5.64 -7.04 -1.98
CA GLY A 734 5.72 -5.64 -1.53
C GLY A 734 4.73 -4.68 -2.20
N VAL A 735 3.87 -5.18 -3.09
CA VAL A 735 2.83 -4.45 -3.83
C VAL A 735 1.44 -5.08 -3.63
N TYR A 736 0.36 -4.37 -3.96
CA TYR A 736 -1.05 -4.73 -3.72
C TYR A 736 -1.77 -5.20 -5.00
N HIS A 737 -2.86 -5.96 -4.86
CA HIS A 737 -3.63 -6.46 -6.00
C HIS A 737 -4.15 -5.32 -6.86
N GLY A 738 -3.91 -5.39 -8.17
CA GLY A 738 -4.28 -4.34 -9.13
C GLY A 738 -3.22 -3.25 -9.30
N ASP A 739 -2.17 -3.24 -8.47
CA ASP A 739 -1.00 -2.38 -8.70
C ASP A 739 -0.39 -2.72 -10.06
N SER A 740 0.07 -1.68 -10.75
CA SER A 740 0.66 -1.82 -12.08
C SER A 740 2.08 -1.27 -12.11
N ALA A 741 2.90 -1.82 -13.00
CA ALA A 741 4.20 -1.30 -13.41
C ALA A 741 4.18 -1.06 -14.91
N ARG A 742 4.74 0.06 -15.37
CA ARG A 742 4.63 0.56 -16.75
C ARG A 742 5.97 1.09 -17.24
N MET A 743 6.37 0.65 -18.44
CA MET A 743 7.47 1.26 -19.17
C MET A 743 7.02 1.71 -20.55
N ILE A 744 7.64 2.79 -21.04
CA ILE A 744 7.37 3.38 -22.34
C ILE A 744 8.59 3.30 -23.25
N SER A 745 8.38 2.98 -24.52
CA SER A 745 9.44 2.88 -25.53
C SER A 745 9.95 4.26 -25.97
N PRO A 746 11.14 4.38 -26.56
CA PRO A 746 11.52 5.52 -27.39
C PRO A 746 10.46 5.83 -28.45
N ALA A 747 10.36 7.11 -28.82
CA ALA A 747 9.40 7.55 -29.82
C ALA A 747 9.78 7.08 -31.23
N CYS A 748 8.84 6.37 -31.85
CA CYS A 748 8.94 5.85 -33.20
C CYS A 748 8.15 6.76 -34.14
N ASN A 749 8.75 7.18 -35.25
CA ASN A 749 8.07 7.94 -36.29
C ASN A 749 8.13 7.12 -37.59
N THR A 750 7.05 6.45 -37.99
CA THR A 750 6.94 5.72 -39.26
C THR A 750 5.47 5.56 -39.64
N LEU A 751 5.19 5.37 -40.92
CA LEU A 751 3.84 5.16 -41.44
C LEU A 751 3.69 3.73 -41.97
N GLY A 752 2.46 3.21 -41.93
CA GLY A 752 2.12 1.87 -42.42
C GLY A 752 2.22 0.78 -41.34
N THR A 753 1.76 -0.42 -41.68
CA THR A 753 1.68 -1.54 -40.74
C THR A 753 3.07 -2.01 -40.31
N GLN A 754 3.25 -2.12 -39.00
CA GLN A 754 4.41 -2.66 -38.30
C GLN A 754 4.03 -3.97 -37.62
N CYS A 755 5.01 -4.85 -37.41
CA CYS A 755 4.87 -6.03 -36.58
C CYS A 755 5.77 -5.87 -35.35
N MET A 756 5.16 -5.81 -34.18
CA MET A 756 5.86 -5.92 -32.90
C MET A 756 5.89 -7.39 -32.49
N LYS A 757 7.06 -7.88 -32.13
CA LYS A 757 7.25 -9.21 -31.52
C LYS A 757 7.98 -9.05 -30.20
N PHE A 758 7.61 -9.82 -29.20
CA PHE A 758 8.31 -9.87 -27.93
C PHE A 758 8.05 -11.21 -27.25
N TRP A 759 8.94 -11.60 -26.35
CA TRP A 759 8.77 -12.77 -25.52
C TRP A 759 8.26 -12.36 -24.14
N TYR A 760 7.40 -13.18 -23.55
CA TYR A 760 6.88 -12.93 -22.22
C TYR A 760 6.81 -14.22 -21.40
N HIS A 761 6.90 -14.09 -20.08
CA HIS A 761 6.81 -15.19 -19.13
C HIS A 761 5.91 -14.77 -17.97
N MET A 762 4.86 -15.55 -17.70
CA MET A 762 3.89 -15.28 -16.65
C MET A 762 3.65 -16.55 -15.86
N TYR A 763 4.30 -16.68 -14.70
CA TYR A 763 4.26 -17.90 -13.90
C TYR A 763 4.07 -17.59 -12.43
N GLY A 764 3.13 -18.29 -11.82
CA GLY A 764 2.71 -18.12 -10.44
C GLY A 764 1.29 -18.63 -10.22
N TRP A 765 0.77 -18.50 -9.00
CA TRP A 765 -0.58 -18.96 -8.62
C TRP A 765 -1.49 -17.81 -8.18
N ALA A 766 -1.10 -16.56 -8.43
CA ALA A 766 -2.01 -15.45 -8.31
C ALA A 766 -3.10 -15.48 -9.39
N ALA A 767 -4.34 -15.26 -8.97
CA ALA A 767 -5.43 -14.99 -9.89
C ALA A 767 -5.25 -13.58 -10.47
N SER A 768 -5.67 -13.34 -11.71
CA SER A 768 -5.77 -11.99 -12.28
C SER A 768 -4.45 -11.20 -12.43
N MET A 769 -3.26 -11.84 -12.43
CA MET A 769 -2.03 -11.18 -12.91
C MET A 769 -2.18 -10.83 -14.39
N MET A 770 -1.65 -9.70 -14.88
CA MET A 770 -1.81 -9.30 -16.28
C MET A 770 -0.55 -8.71 -16.90
N LEU A 771 -0.40 -8.89 -18.21
CA LEU A 771 0.53 -8.16 -19.06
C LEU A 771 -0.27 -7.47 -20.16
N ASN A 772 -0.24 -6.14 -20.20
CA ASN A 772 -0.91 -5.34 -21.22
C ASN A 772 0.14 -4.62 -22.08
N VAL A 773 -0.18 -4.43 -23.36
CA VAL A 773 0.59 -3.59 -24.27
C VAL A 773 -0.33 -2.53 -24.86
N TYR A 774 0.10 -1.27 -24.82
CA TYR A 774 -0.63 -0.13 -25.36
C TYR A 774 0.18 0.55 -26.47
N LEU A 775 -0.53 0.99 -27.50
CA LEU A 775 -0.04 1.92 -28.50
C LEU A 775 -0.33 3.35 -28.05
N LEU A 776 0.69 4.13 -27.72
CA LEU A 776 0.57 5.56 -27.47
C LEU A 776 0.76 6.31 -28.79
N GLU A 777 -0.29 6.92 -29.32
CA GLU A 777 -0.22 7.75 -30.52
C GLU A 777 -1.10 8.98 -30.32
N GLN A 778 -0.63 10.16 -30.74
CA GLN A 778 -1.36 11.43 -30.56
C GLN A 778 -1.78 11.67 -29.09
N ASN A 779 -0.92 11.31 -28.14
CA ASN A 779 -1.17 11.34 -26.68
C ASN A 779 -2.34 10.46 -26.20
N ARG A 780 -2.78 9.48 -27.00
CA ARG A 780 -3.80 8.49 -26.64
C ARG A 780 -3.17 7.10 -26.53
N ALA A 781 -3.27 6.47 -25.35
CA ALA A 781 -2.85 5.09 -25.16
C ALA A 781 -4.02 4.12 -25.47
N ILE A 782 -3.86 3.30 -26.51
CA ILE A 782 -4.85 2.30 -26.95
C ILE A 782 -4.31 0.93 -26.55
N LYS A 783 -5.04 0.16 -25.74
CA LYS A 783 -4.65 -1.22 -25.42
C LYS A 783 -4.73 -2.07 -26.68
N ILE A 784 -3.60 -2.53 -27.17
CA ILE A 784 -3.49 -3.33 -28.40
C ILE A 784 -3.31 -4.82 -28.13
N TRP A 785 -2.92 -5.18 -26.91
CA TRP A 785 -2.76 -6.58 -26.51
C TRP A 785 -2.86 -6.75 -25.00
N SER A 786 -3.30 -7.93 -24.57
CA SER A 786 -3.40 -8.31 -23.16
C SER A 786 -3.32 -9.83 -22.99
N LYS A 787 -2.62 -10.25 -21.94
CA LYS A 787 -2.70 -11.60 -21.37
C LYS A 787 -2.91 -11.51 -19.87
N SER A 788 -3.64 -12.46 -19.33
CA SER A 788 -3.97 -12.51 -17.91
C SER A 788 -3.84 -13.92 -17.38
N HIS A 789 -3.71 -14.04 -16.06
CA HIS A 789 -3.46 -15.28 -15.34
C HIS A 789 -2.09 -15.89 -15.64
N SER A 790 -1.72 -16.91 -14.86
CA SER A 790 -0.54 -17.72 -15.10
C SER A 790 -0.62 -18.40 -16.48
N GLN A 791 0.42 -18.24 -17.29
CA GLN A 791 0.55 -18.84 -18.63
C GLN A 791 1.43 -20.11 -18.61
N GLY A 792 2.03 -20.41 -17.46
CA GLY A 792 2.90 -21.56 -17.24
C GLY A 792 4.37 -21.17 -17.16
N ASN A 793 5.22 -22.12 -16.75
CA ASN A 793 6.65 -21.90 -16.53
C ASN A 793 7.46 -22.09 -17.82
N HIS A 794 7.16 -21.28 -18.84
CA HIS A 794 7.91 -21.22 -20.09
C HIS A 794 7.74 -19.84 -20.75
N TRP A 795 8.72 -19.45 -21.55
CA TRP A 795 8.64 -18.23 -22.34
C TRP A 795 7.69 -18.42 -23.53
N HIS A 796 6.90 -17.40 -23.83
CA HIS A 796 5.91 -17.36 -24.90
C HIS A 796 6.17 -16.20 -25.84
N GLU A 797 6.05 -16.43 -27.16
CA GLU A 797 6.15 -15.36 -28.15
C GLU A 797 4.78 -14.68 -28.35
N ALA A 798 4.76 -13.36 -28.34
CA ALA A 798 3.63 -12.54 -28.75
C ALA A 798 3.95 -11.79 -30.04
N GLN A 799 2.96 -11.69 -30.94
CA GLN A 799 3.06 -10.91 -32.18
C GLN A 799 1.84 -9.98 -32.28
N ILE A 800 2.08 -8.70 -32.54
CA ILE A 800 1.05 -7.66 -32.62
C ILE A 800 1.23 -6.85 -33.90
N GLU A 801 0.19 -6.78 -34.74
CA GLU A 801 0.15 -5.85 -35.87
C GLU A 801 -0.25 -4.46 -35.38
N ILE A 802 0.60 -3.46 -35.67
CA ILE A 802 0.43 -2.08 -35.25
C ILE A 802 0.32 -1.23 -36.51
N SER A 803 -0.73 -0.43 -36.66
CA SER A 803 -0.90 0.45 -37.82
C SER A 803 -1.00 1.91 -37.36
N PRO A 804 0.14 2.55 -37.00
CA PRO A 804 0.18 3.92 -36.52
C PRO A 804 -0.16 4.91 -37.64
N LEU A 805 -0.87 5.98 -37.28
CA LEU A 805 -1.21 7.14 -38.10
C LEU A 805 -0.10 8.21 -38.13
N GLY A 806 0.95 8.09 -37.31
CA GLY A 806 2.06 9.04 -37.20
C GLY A 806 3.15 8.59 -36.21
N GLN A 807 3.65 9.53 -35.40
CA GLN A 807 4.60 9.23 -34.33
C GLN A 807 3.88 8.48 -33.20
N PHE A 808 4.45 7.38 -32.73
CA PHE A 808 3.90 6.53 -31.68
C PHE A 808 4.98 6.03 -30.72
N GLN A 809 4.55 5.58 -29.55
CA GLN A 809 5.34 4.85 -28.55
C GLN A 809 4.56 3.61 -28.11
N ILE A 810 5.23 2.66 -27.48
CA ILE A 810 4.62 1.47 -26.90
C ILE A 810 4.73 1.54 -25.39
N ILE A 811 3.65 1.24 -24.68
CA ILE A 811 3.66 1.09 -23.22
C ILE A 811 3.44 -0.37 -22.89
N VAL A 812 4.30 -0.95 -22.05
CA VAL A 812 4.15 -2.30 -21.52
C VAL A 812 3.80 -2.20 -20.04
N GLU A 813 2.70 -2.81 -19.63
CA GLU A 813 2.16 -2.75 -18.27
C GLU A 813 2.01 -4.14 -17.66
N GLY A 814 2.67 -4.38 -16.52
CA GLY A 814 2.50 -5.57 -15.70
C GLY A 814 1.58 -5.24 -14.54
N ILE A 815 0.51 -6.00 -14.34
CA ILE A 815 -0.42 -5.81 -13.22
C ILE A 815 -0.27 -6.99 -12.25
N ARG A 816 -0.08 -6.64 -10.99
CA ARG A 816 -0.01 -7.62 -9.92
C ARG A 816 -1.39 -8.26 -9.69
N GLY A 817 -1.41 -9.58 -9.76
CA GLY A 817 -2.57 -10.39 -9.44
C GLY A 817 -2.90 -10.43 -7.94
N SER A 818 -3.81 -11.33 -7.58
CA SER A 818 -4.48 -11.39 -6.27
C SER A 818 -3.53 -11.59 -5.10
N ASN A 819 -2.32 -12.09 -5.35
CA ASN A 819 -1.29 -12.24 -4.34
C ASN A 819 0.10 -11.95 -4.93
N ASN A 820 1.13 -12.09 -4.09
CA ASN A 820 2.51 -11.82 -4.46
C ASN A 820 3.10 -12.80 -5.47
N LYS A 821 2.38 -13.86 -5.84
CA LYS A 821 2.86 -14.88 -6.76
C LYS A 821 2.44 -14.55 -8.19
N SER A 822 2.76 -13.33 -8.60
CA SER A 822 2.25 -12.62 -9.78
C SER A 822 3.37 -12.16 -10.72
N ASP A 823 4.55 -12.77 -10.69
CA ASP A 823 5.66 -12.26 -11.49
C ASP A 823 5.35 -12.37 -12.98
N VAL A 824 5.49 -11.23 -13.64
CA VAL A 824 5.37 -11.08 -15.08
C VAL A 824 6.72 -10.61 -15.59
N ALA A 825 7.21 -11.23 -16.64
CA ALA A 825 8.45 -10.87 -17.30
C ALA A 825 8.25 -10.74 -18.81
N TRP A 826 9.08 -9.92 -19.45
CA TRP A 826 9.15 -9.80 -20.90
C TRP A 826 10.57 -9.50 -21.37
N ASP A 827 10.86 -9.92 -22.60
CA ASP A 827 12.20 -9.94 -23.17
C ASP A 827 12.13 -9.87 -24.71
N ASP A 828 13.26 -9.65 -25.39
CA ASP A 828 13.43 -9.80 -26.84
C ASP A 828 12.39 -9.07 -27.70
N VAL A 829 12.19 -7.78 -27.42
CA VAL A 829 11.26 -6.94 -28.17
C VAL A 829 11.86 -6.48 -29.49
N THR A 830 11.12 -6.65 -30.58
CA THR A 830 11.48 -6.20 -31.93
C THR A 830 10.28 -5.54 -32.60
N ILE A 831 10.52 -4.43 -33.29
CA ILE A 831 9.52 -3.80 -34.16
C ILE A 831 10.10 -3.76 -35.56
N VAL A 832 9.43 -4.42 -36.50
CA VAL A 832 9.80 -4.45 -37.91
C VAL A 832 8.68 -3.90 -38.79
N HIS A 833 9.05 -3.36 -39.94
CA HIS A 833 8.08 -2.90 -40.93
C HIS A 833 7.38 -4.09 -41.61
N GLY A 834 6.05 -3.98 -41.78
CA GLY A 834 5.22 -5.00 -42.44
C GLY A 834 4.27 -5.73 -41.49
N LYS A 835 3.42 -6.57 -42.08
CA LYS A 835 2.49 -7.43 -41.35
C LYS A 835 3.19 -8.56 -40.61
N CYS A 836 2.60 -9.03 -39.52
CA CYS A 836 3.11 -10.20 -38.84
C CYS A 836 2.85 -11.44 -39.72
N GLY A 837 3.92 -12.10 -40.19
CA GLY A 837 3.82 -13.40 -40.88
C GLY A 837 4.09 -13.44 -42.39
N ALA A 838 4.68 -12.41 -43.02
CA ALA A 838 5.05 -12.48 -44.44
C ALA A 838 6.56 -12.71 -44.66
N ILE A 839 6.99 -13.99 -44.73
CA ILE A 839 7.97 -14.64 -45.65
C ILE A 839 8.20 -16.11 -45.19
N SER A 840 7.62 -17.06 -45.96
CA SER A 840 8.05 -18.43 -46.39
C SER A 840 8.96 -19.31 -45.47
N MET A 841 8.74 -20.62 -45.21
CA MET A 841 8.30 -21.78 -46.04
C MET A 841 7.69 -22.94 -45.22
N MET A 842 6.79 -23.72 -45.87
CA MET A 842 6.08 -24.98 -45.46
C MET A 842 6.96 -26.27 -45.49
N PRO A 843 6.50 -27.55 -45.24
CA PRO A 843 5.14 -28.11 -44.99
C PRO A 843 4.94 -29.25 -43.92
N GLU A 844 3.66 -29.58 -43.65
CA GLU A 844 3.02 -30.90 -43.31
C GLU A 844 3.26 -31.56 -41.92
N LEU A 845 2.27 -32.12 -41.18
CA LEU A 845 1.23 -33.13 -41.54
C LEU A 845 0.02 -33.21 -40.55
N GLU A 846 -1.07 -33.81 -41.06
CA GLU A 846 -2.49 -33.96 -40.62
C GLU A 846 -2.82 -34.88 -39.39
N GLU A 847 -3.83 -34.51 -38.55
CA GLU A 847 -5.19 -35.11 -38.24
C GLU A 847 -5.31 -36.52 -37.56
N PRO A 848 -6.48 -37.01 -36.99
CA PRO A 848 -7.79 -36.40 -36.64
C PRO A 848 -8.47 -36.82 -35.27
N SER A 849 -9.44 -35.99 -34.80
CA SER A 849 -10.84 -36.22 -34.28
C SER A 849 -11.21 -37.33 -33.24
N PRO A 850 -12.49 -37.43 -32.75
CA PRO A 850 -13.39 -36.49 -32.03
C PRO A 850 -14.08 -37.12 -30.78
N THR A 851 -14.81 -36.35 -29.94
CA THR A 851 -16.06 -36.83 -29.29
C THR A 851 -16.98 -35.70 -28.78
N ASN A 852 -18.28 -35.95 -28.94
CA ASN A 852 -19.46 -35.08 -28.77
C ASN A 852 -19.84 -34.74 -27.31
N GLY A 853 -20.26 -33.48 -27.10
CA GLY A 853 -21.67 -33.09 -26.86
C GLY A 853 -22.35 -33.44 -25.52
N GLY A 854 -22.52 -32.43 -24.66
CA GLY A 854 -23.52 -32.35 -23.59
C GLY A 854 -23.97 -30.89 -23.39
N SER A 855 -25.27 -30.64 -23.54
CA SER A 855 -25.93 -29.32 -23.58
C SER A 855 -25.80 -28.52 -22.27
N SER A 856 -25.13 -27.37 -22.30
CA SER A 856 -25.36 -26.28 -21.33
C SER A 856 -26.05 -25.12 -22.02
N ASN A 857 -27.20 -24.69 -21.48
CA ASN A 857 -27.95 -23.52 -21.95
C ASN A 857 -27.39 -22.19 -21.39
N THR A 858 -26.32 -22.24 -20.59
CA THR A 858 -25.65 -21.06 -20.04
C THR A 858 -24.79 -20.40 -21.11
N VAL A 859 -24.82 -19.08 -21.15
CA VAL A 859 -24.11 -18.25 -22.14
C VAL A 859 -23.15 -17.32 -21.39
N CYS A 860 -21.93 -17.16 -21.92
CA CYS A 860 -20.91 -16.27 -21.37
C CYS A 860 -20.51 -16.53 -19.90
N GLU A 861 -20.66 -17.77 -19.41
CA GLU A 861 -20.30 -18.21 -18.04
C GLU A 861 -20.90 -17.37 -16.89
N ILE A 862 -22.03 -16.68 -17.12
CA ILE A 862 -22.72 -15.94 -16.07
C ILE A 862 -23.70 -16.87 -15.33
N ASN A 863 -23.17 -17.54 -14.30
CA ASN A 863 -23.93 -18.31 -13.31
C ASN A 863 -23.23 -18.17 -11.95
N CYS A 864 -23.79 -17.39 -11.04
CA CYS A 864 -23.16 -17.04 -9.77
C CYS A 864 -24.16 -16.97 -8.62
N ASN A 865 -23.93 -17.79 -7.60
CA ASN A 865 -24.69 -17.81 -6.35
C ASN A 865 -23.92 -17.21 -5.17
N PHE A 866 -22.79 -16.55 -5.43
CA PHE A 866 -21.92 -15.86 -4.46
C PHE A 866 -21.40 -16.69 -3.26
N ASP A 867 -21.63 -18.00 -3.19
CA ASP A 867 -21.25 -18.83 -2.03
C ASP A 867 -19.75 -18.93 -1.80
N SER A 868 -18.93 -18.84 -2.84
CA SER A 868 -17.48 -19.01 -2.75
C SER A 868 -16.70 -17.72 -2.96
N ASN A 869 -17.16 -16.85 -3.85
CA ASN A 869 -16.52 -15.58 -4.25
C ASN A 869 -17.52 -14.74 -5.09
N LEU A 870 -17.03 -13.67 -5.74
CA LEU A 870 -17.81 -12.82 -6.65
C LEU A 870 -17.99 -13.42 -8.07
N CYS A 871 -17.56 -14.65 -8.29
CA CYS A 871 -17.46 -15.29 -9.60
C CYS A 871 -16.63 -14.45 -10.58
N THR A 872 -17.19 -14.14 -11.76
CA THR A 872 -16.60 -13.26 -12.77
C THR A 872 -17.02 -11.79 -12.64
N TRP A 873 -17.82 -11.45 -11.63
CA TRP A 873 -18.27 -10.08 -11.43
C TRP A 873 -17.16 -9.21 -10.80
N THR A 874 -17.03 -7.99 -11.31
CA THR A 874 -16.01 -7.02 -10.91
C THR A 874 -16.66 -5.78 -10.30
N GLN A 875 -16.18 -5.34 -9.14
CA GLN A 875 -16.56 -4.07 -8.52
C GLN A 875 -16.05 -2.87 -9.34
N MET A 876 -16.85 -1.83 -9.52
CA MET A 876 -16.46 -0.64 -10.27
C MET A 876 -15.78 0.41 -9.37
N LEU A 877 -14.50 0.70 -9.60
CA LEU A 877 -13.72 1.70 -8.85
C LEU A 877 -14.26 3.14 -8.84
N THR A 878 -15.26 3.45 -9.68
CA THR A 878 -15.82 4.80 -9.85
C THR A 878 -17.11 5.02 -9.07
N ASP A 879 -17.62 3.98 -8.40
CA ASP A 879 -18.80 4.09 -7.57
C ASP A 879 -18.44 4.68 -6.19
N ALA A 880 -19.45 5.00 -5.38
CA ALA A 880 -19.23 5.70 -4.12
C ALA A 880 -18.84 4.74 -2.98
N PHE A 881 -19.19 3.45 -3.13
CA PHE A 881 -18.93 2.36 -2.19
C PHE A 881 -19.25 1.01 -2.85
N ASP A 882 -18.77 -0.11 -2.27
CA ASP A 882 -18.81 -1.43 -2.91
C ASP A 882 -19.97 -2.36 -2.44
N TRP A 883 -20.31 -3.35 -3.29
CA TRP A 883 -21.13 -4.50 -2.85
C TRP A 883 -20.31 -5.41 -1.93
N THR A 884 -20.92 -5.82 -0.83
CA THR A 884 -20.29 -6.65 0.20
C THR A 884 -20.88 -8.06 0.18
N ARG A 885 -20.01 -9.08 0.13
CA ARG A 885 -20.41 -10.48 0.26
C ARG A 885 -20.61 -10.84 1.72
N HIS A 886 -21.79 -11.33 2.08
CA HIS A 886 -22.18 -11.55 3.47
C HIS A 886 -22.97 -12.85 3.65
N SER A 887 -22.95 -13.37 4.88
CA SER A 887 -23.69 -14.57 5.30
C SER A 887 -24.37 -14.28 6.63
N GLY A 888 -25.67 -14.57 6.71
CA GLY A 888 -26.53 -14.24 7.85
C GLY A 888 -27.19 -12.86 7.74
N PRO A 889 -27.78 -12.33 8.83
CA PRO A 889 -28.48 -11.04 8.80
C PRO A 889 -27.54 -9.86 8.53
N THR A 890 -28.01 -8.84 7.81
CA THR A 890 -27.23 -7.61 7.62
C THR A 890 -27.01 -6.87 8.94
N PRO A 891 -25.90 -6.12 9.08
CA PRO A 891 -25.55 -5.34 10.28
C PRO A 891 -26.62 -4.33 10.73
N THR A 892 -27.25 -3.63 9.79
CA THR A 892 -28.31 -2.67 10.11
C THR A 892 -29.59 -3.37 10.55
N SER A 893 -30.13 -2.98 11.71
CA SER A 893 -31.32 -3.64 12.26
C SER A 893 -32.57 -3.33 11.43
N MET A 894 -33.40 -4.35 11.19
CA MET A 894 -34.65 -4.25 10.40
C MET A 894 -34.43 -3.92 8.91
N THR A 895 -33.30 -4.35 8.35
CA THR A 895 -33.00 -4.29 6.91
C THR A 895 -32.42 -5.59 6.39
N GLY A 896 -32.33 -5.70 5.06
CA GLY A 896 -31.69 -6.82 4.36
C GLY A 896 -32.31 -8.20 4.63
N PRO A 897 -31.76 -9.26 4.03
CA PRO A 897 -32.21 -10.63 4.26
C PRO A 897 -31.59 -11.23 5.53
N LEU A 898 -32.25 -12.23 6.12
CA LEU A 898 -31.71 -12.98 7.27
C LEU A 898 -30.66 -14.04 6.87
N SER A 899 -30.68 -14.48 5.62
CA SER A 899 -29.80 -15.51 5.04
C SER A 899 -29.81 -15.40 3.51
N ASP A 900 -28.89 -16.11 2.84
CA ASP A 900 -28.91 -16.31 1.39
C ASP A 900 -30.23 -16.94 0.90
N HIS A 901 -30.47 -16.86 -0.40
CA HIS A 901 -31.66 -17.40 -1.03
C HIS A 901 -31.60 -18.93 -1.20
N THR A 902 -30.45 -19.49 -1.57
CA THR A 902 -30.35 -20.89 -2.03
C THR A 902 -30.43 -21.92 -0.90
N THR A 903 -29.64 -21.75 0.16
CA THR A 903 -29.43 -22.77 1.20
C THR A 903 -29.84 -22.34 2.60
N GLY A 904 -29.89 -21.03 2.86
CA GLY A 904 -30.12 -20.45 4.18
C GLY A 904 -28.88 -20.41 5.09
N SER A 905 -27.73 -20.89 4.61
CA SER A 905 -26.43 -20.86 5.29
C SER A 905 -25.25 -20.46 4.37
N GLY A 906 -25.58 -20.00 3.17
CA GLY A 906 -24.67 -19.57 2.11
C GLY A 906 -24.39 -18.07 2.15
N TYR A 907 -23.84 -17.53 1.06
CA TYR A 907 -23.50 -16.10 0.94
C TYR A 907 -24.31 -15.41 -0.15
N TYR A 908 -24.64 -14.15 0.10
CA TYR A 908 -25.26 -13.24 -0.88
C TYR A 908 -24.44 -11.94 -0.98
N LEU A 909 -24.72 -11.10 -1.98
CA LEU A 909 -24.18 -9.74 -2.05
C LEU A 909 -25.17 -8.72 -1.53
N TYR A 910 -24.70 -7.69 -0.84
CA TYR A 910 -25.54 -6.58 -0.44
C TYR A 910 -24.80 -5.25 -0.36
N ILE A 911 -25.55 -4.16 -0.38
CA ILE A 911 -25.06 -2.82 -0.05
C ILE A 911 -25.47 -2.47 1.38
N GLU A 912 -24.54 -1.90 2.15
CA GLU A 912 -24.79 -1.50 3.53
C GLU A 912 -25.16 -0.01 3.60
N GLY A 913 -26.32 0.29 4.16
CA GLY A 913 -26.79 1.67 4.23
C GLY A 913 -26.02 2.57 5.22
N ASP A 914 -25.37 2.04 6.24
CA ASP A 914 -24.61 2.90 7.17
C ASP A 914 -23.29 3.45 6.58
N SER A 915 -22.81 2.82 5.51
CA SER A 915 -21.47 3.05 4.94
C SER A 915 -21.42 4.11 3.83
N ALA A 916 -22.58 4.68 3.45
CA ALA A 916 -22.71 5.59 2.30
C ALA A 916 -23.74 6.72 2.53
N LEU A 917 -23.61 7.81 1.78
CA LEU A 917 -24.47 8.99 1.84
C LEU A 917 -25.70 8.86 0.92
N HIS A 918 -26.70 9.71 1.16
CA HIS A 918 -27.93 9.67 0.37
C HIS A 918 -27.67 9.84 -1.14
N GLY A 919 -28.13 8.86 -1.93
CA GLY A 919 -28.02 8.90 -3.39
C GLY A 919 -26.76 8.25 -3.94
N ASP A 920 -25.79 7.90 -3.09
CA ASP A 920 -24.61 7.14 -3.47
C ASP A 920 -24.99 5.79 -4.08
N THR A 921 -24.12 5.28 -4.95
CA THR A 921 -24.36 4.02 -5.67
C THR A 921 -23.17 3.10 -5.56
N ALA A 922 -23.45 1.79 -5.55
CA ALA A 922 -22.49 0.70 -5.67
C ALA A 922 -22.76 -0.07 -6.96
N ARG A 923 -21.72 -0.47 -7.70
CA ARG A 923 -21.79 -0.94 -9.08
C ARG A 923 -20.98 -2.22 -9.28
N LEU A 924 -21.67 -3.27 -9.74
CA LEU A 924 -21.11 -4.59 -9.99
C LEU A 924 -21.22 -4.94 -11.49
N LEU A 925 -20.09 -5.18 -12.13
CA LEU A 925 -19.95 -5.30 -13.58
C LEU A 925 -19.60 -6.74 -14.02
N SER A 926 -20.28 -7.27 -15.03
CA SER A 926 -19.95 -8.59 -15.60
C SER A 926 -18.74 -8.54 -16.56
N ASP A 927 -18.21 -9.71 -16.88
CA ASP A 927 -17.35 -9.89 -18.05
C ASP A 927 -18.06 -9.55 -19.36
N GLU A 928 -17.27 -9.28 -20.40
CA GLU A 928 -17.78 -8.96 -21.73
C GLU A 928 -18.37 -10.20 -22.41
N CYS A 929 -19.68 -10.19 -22.61
CA CYS A 929 -20.39 -11.21 -23.36
C CYS A 929 -20.42 -10.86 -24.85
N SER A 930 -20.03 -11.83 -25.68
CA SER A 930 -20.00 -11.68 -27.15
C SER A 930 -21.13 -12.42 -27.87
N ASP A 931 -22.03 -13.10 -27.14
CA ASP A 931 -23.18 -13.77 -27.74
C ASP A 931 -24.27 -12.75 -28.06
N ILE A 932 -24.57 -12.59 -29.34
CA ILE A 932 -25.53 -11.60 -29.85
C ILE A 932 -26.98 -12.14 -29.91
N GLN A 933 -27.23 -13.38 -29.49
CA GLN A 933 -28.57 -13.96 -29.48
C GLN A 933 -29.43 -13.38 -28.35
N PRO A 934 -30.78 -13.36 -28.47
CA PRO A 934 -31.67 -13.01 -27.37
C PRO A 934 -31.42 -13.89 -26.14
N GLN A 935 -31.41 -13.26 -24.96
CA GLN A 935 -31.06 -13.89 -23.69
C GLN A 935 -32.01 -13.48 -22.57
N CYS A 936 -32.05 -14.28 -21.52
CA CYS A 936 -32.79 -14.03 -20.31
C CYS A 936 -31.85 -13.94 -19.11
N LEU A 937 -31.73 -12.76 -18.52
CA LEU A 937 -31.06 -12.57 -17.23
C LEU A 937 -32.05 -12.87 -16.10
N GLN A 938 -31.67 -13.79 -15.22
CA GLN A 938 -32.41 -14.16 -14.02
C GLN A 938 -31.55 -13.87 -12.79
N PHE A 939 -32.12 -13.28 -11.75
CA PHE A 939 -31.44 -13.06 -10.47
C PHE A 939 -32.46 -12.95 -9.34
N TRP A 940 -32.02 -13.22 -8.12
CA TRP A 940 -32.78 -12.98 -6.91
C TRP A 940 -32.32 -11.69 -6.25
N TYR A 941 -33.26 -10.93 -5.71
CA TYR A 941 -32.98 -9.69 -5.00
C TYR A 941 -33.83 -9.56 -3.74
N HIS A 942 -33.32 -8.83 -2.76
CA HIS A 942 -34.03 -8.50 -1.51
C HIS A 942 -33.84 -7.01 -1.22
N MET A 943 -34.93 -6.32 -0.90
CA MET A 943 -34.93 -4.86 -0.66
C MET A 943 -35.90 -4.57 0.49
N TYR A 944 -35.37 -4.43 1.70
CA TYR A 944 -36.17 -4.25 2.91
C TYR A 944 -35.56 -3.17 3.80
N GLY A 945 -36.37 -2.17 4.15
CA GLY A 945 -35.95 -1.08 5.03
C GLY A 945 -36.82 0.16 4.89
N SER A 946 -36.83 1.02 5.92
CA SER A 946 -37.69 2.22 5.97
C SER A 946 -37.15 3.41 5.16
N SER A 947 -36.15 3.21 4.30
CA SER A 947 -35.59 4.28 3.48
C SER A 947 -36.36 4.48 2.18
N TRP A 948 -37.01 5.64 2.02
CA TRP A 948 -37.46 6.09 0.69
C TRP A 948 -36.26 6.30 -0.26
N THR A 949 -36.50 6.20 -1.57
CA THR A 949 -35.50 6.26 -2.68
C THR A 949 -34.40 5.20 -2.73
N MET A 950 -34.40 4.19 -1.85
CA MET A 950 -33.59 2.96 -2.01
C MET A 950 -33.86 2.36 -3.39
N GLY A 951 -32.87 1.77 -4.06
CA GLY A 951 -33.07 1.26 -5.41
C GLY A 951 -32.08 0.21 -5.87
N LEU A 952 -32.51 -0.60 -6.84
CA LEU A 952 -31.70 -1.53 -7.61
C LEU A 952 -31.98 -1.31 -9.09
N SER A 953 -30.94 -1.03 -9.88
CA SER A 953 -31.03 -0.87 -11.33
C SER A 953 -30.11 -1.86 -12.03
N VAL A 954 -30.50 -2.30 -13.23
CA VAL A 954 -29.67 -3.14 -14.11
C VAL A 954 -29.47 -2.41 -15.43
N TYR A 955 -28.21 -2.29 -15.85
CA TYR A 955 -27.82 -1.67 -17.10
C TYR A 955 -27.16 -2.68 -18.04
N LEU A 956 -27.41 -2.50 -19.33
CA LEU A 956 -26.71 -3.17 -20.42
C LEU A 956 -25.70 -2.20 -21.04
N LEU A 957 -24.42 -2.56 -21.01
CA LEU A 957 -23.33 -1.72 -21.47
C LEU A 957 -22.86 -2.19 -22.85
N HIS A 958 -22.96 -1.33 -23.85
CA HIS A 958 -22.41 -1.57 -25.19
C HIS A 958 -21.28 -0.57 -25.45
N GLY A 959 -20.02 -1.01 -25.37
CA GLY A 959 -18.88 -0.10 -25.38
C GLY A 959 -18.93 0.85 -24.17
N ASN A 960 -19.14 2.14 -24.40
CA ASN A 960 -19.25 3.16 -23.34
C ASN A 960 -20.70 3.59 -23.04
N VAL A 961 -21.72 3.01 -23.69
CA VAL A 961 -23.13 3.41 -23.53
C VAL A 961 -23.84 2.47 -22.56
N ALA A 962 -24.41 3.03 -21.49
CA ALA A 962 -25.21 2.30 -20.50
C ALA A 962 -26.71 2.48 -20.75
N GLN A 963 -27.43 1.38 -20.99
CA GLN A 963 -28.88 1.39 -21.14
C GLN A 963 -29.55 0.73 -19.93
N GLU A 964 -30.43 1.44 -19.21
CA GLU A 964 -31.23 0.84 -18.13
C GLU A 964 -32.22 -0.17 -18.70
N VAL A 965 -32.08 -1.44 -18.34
CA VAL A 965 -32.94 -2.53 -18.81
C VAL A 965 -33.92 -3.01 -17.74
N TRP A 966 -33.65 -2.71 -16.47
CA TRP A 966 -34.54 -3.05 -15.36
C TRP A 966 -34.29 -2.15 -14.14
N ARG A 967 -35.33 -1.88 -13.34
CA ARG A 967 -35.17 -1.21 -12.04
C ARG A 967 -36.28 -1.53 -11.04
N LYS A 968 -35.95 -1.45 -9.76
CA LYS A 968 -36.86 -1.43 -8.61
C LYS A 968 -36.45 -0.34 -7.61
N ARG A 969 -37.43 0.17 -6.87
CA ARG A 969 -37.26 1.24 -5.88
C ARG A 969 -38.06 0.94 -4.64
N GLU A 970 -37.65 1.55 -3.54
CA GLU A 970 -38.31 1.52 -2.24
C GLU A 970 -38.34 0.12 -1.62
N ASP A 971 -39.00 -0.01 -0.46
CA ASP A 971 -39.20 -1.28 0.23
C ASP A 971 -40.01 -2.24 -0.66
N GLN A 972 -39.51 -3.45 -0.87
CA GLN A 972 -40.18 -4.53 -1.59
C GLN A 972 -40.73 -5.60 -0.64
N GLY A 973 -40.49 -5.44 0.66
CA GLY A 973 -40.88 -6.37 1.71
C GLY A 973 -39.73 -7.30 2.12
N ASN A 974 -39.87 -7.91 3.30
CA ASN A 974 -38.86 -8.81 3.85
C ASN A 974 -38.97 -10.23 3.26
N ALA A 975 -38.70 -10.35 1.96
CA ALA A 975 -38.64 -11.63 1.25
C ALA A 975 -37.69 -11.52 0.04
N TRP A 976 -37.11 -12.65 -0.35
CA TRP A 976 -36.37 -12.75 -1.62
C TRP A 976 -37.36 -12.74 -2.80
N HIS A 977 -37.04 -11.98 -3.84
CA HIS A 977 -37.83 -11.83 -5.05
C HIS A 977 -37.01 -12.21 -6.29
N GLN A 978 -37.61 -12.94 -7.22
CA GLN A 978 -36.98 -13.28 -8.49
C GLN A 978 -37.26 -12.20 -9.56
N ALA A 979 -36.21 -11.75 -10.24
CA ALA A 979 -36.31 -10.90 -11.42
C ALA A 979 -35.94 -11.68 -12.69
N GLN A 980 -36.62 -11.36 -13.80
CA GLN A 980 -36.34 -11.89 -15.14
C GLN A 980 -36.32 -10.72 -16.13
N VAL A 981 -35.24 -10.59 -16.89
CA VAL A 981 -35.01 -9.47 -17.81
C VAL A 981 -34.63 -9.99 -19.19
N ASN A 982 -35.43 -9.64 -20.21
CA ASN A 982 -35.10 -9.96 -21.61
C ASN A 982 -33.96 -9.04 -22.09
N ILE A 983 -32.88 -9.63 -22.57
CA ILE A 983 -31.72 -8.92 -23.13
C ILE A 983 -31.65 -9.23 -24.63
N THR A 984 -31.60 -8.20 -25.46
CA THR A 984 -31.43 -8.32 -26.93
C THR A 984 -30.20 -7.51 -27.36
N PRO A 985 -29.01 -8.13 -27.34
CA PRO A 985 -27.77 -7.41 -27.58
C PRO A 985 -27.54 -7.16 -29.09
N HIS A 986 -27.07 -5.96 -29.44
CA HIS A 986 -26.74 -5.57 -30.83
C HIS A 986 -25.24 -5.66 -31.16
N GLY A 987 -24.46 -6.26 -30.26
CA GLY A 987 -23.01 -6.37 -30.30
C GLY A 987 -22.50 -6.91 -28.97
N LYS A 988 -21.19 -6.83 -28.73
CA LYS A 988 -20.62 -7.19 -27.42
C LYS A 988 -21.22 -6.32 -26.31
N PHE A 989 -21.39 -6.89 -25.12
CA PHE A 989 -21.98 -6.17 -24.00
C PHE A 989 -21.49 -6.63 -22.63
N LYS A 990 -21.70 -5.79 -21.62
CA LYS A 990 -21.57 -6.14 -20.19
C LYS A 990 -22.89 -5.87 -19.46
N ILE A 991 -23.12 -6.53 -18.34
CA ILE A 991 -24.25 -6.29 -17.44
C ILE A 991 -23.73 -5.57 -16.21
N LEU A 992 -24.42 -4.52 -15.78
CA LEU A 992 -24.09 -3.74 -14.60
C LEU A 992 -25.27 -3.73 -13.63
N PHE A 993 -25.05 -4.21 -12.40
CA PHE A 993 -25.97 -4.00 -11.28
C PHE A 993 -25.57 -2.75 -10.51
N GLU A 994 -26.52 -1.84 -10.29
CA GLU A 994 -26.34 -0.62 -9.49
C GLU A 994 -27.28 -0.64 -8.28
N GLY A 995 -26.71 -0.71 -7.08
CA GLY A 995 -27.42 -0.58 -5.82
C GLY A 995 -27.35 0.86 -5.35
N ARG A 996 -28.49 1.46 -5.02
CA ARG A 996 -28.57 2.87 -4.62
C ARG A 996 -28.95 3.02 -3.16
N ARG A 997 -28.10 3.77 -2.46
CA ARG A 997 -28.31 4.22 -1.10
C ARG A 997 -29.50 5.18 -1.02
N GLY A 998 -30.50 4.83 -0.21
CA GLY A 998 -31.67 5.67 0.03
C GLY A 998 -31.40 6.89 0.92
N HIS A 999 -32.41 7.54 1.48
CA HIS A 999 -32.22 8.73 2.34
C HIS A 999 -31.78 8.45 3.79
N ASN A 1000 -31.94 7.23 4.31
CA ASN A 1000 -31.49 6.86 5.66
C ASN A 1000 -30.88 5.46 5.69
N ASP A 1001 -30.02 5.20 6.66
CA ASP A 1001 -29.18 3.99 6.80
C ASP A 1001 -29.93 2.66 6.66
N ARG A 1002 -31.26 2.68 6.80
CA ARG A 1002 -32.11 1.52 6.57
C ARG A 1002 -32.43 1.29 5.09
N SER A 1003 -31.40 1.11 4.24
CA SER A 1003 -31.57 0.97 2.78
C SER A 1003 -30.80 -0.20 2.16
N ASP A 1004 -30.71 -1.33 2.84
CA ASP A 1004 -29.96 -2.48 2.33
C ASP A 1004 -30.65 -3.09 1.11
N VAL A 1005 -29.86 -3.31 0.06
CA VAL A 1005 -30.26 -4.00 -1.17
C VAL A 1005 -29.35 -5.20 -1.33
N ALA A 1006 -29.92 -6.38 -1.56
CA ALA A 1006 -29.17 -7.62 -1.73
C ALA A 1006 -29.48 -8.31 -3.06
N LEU A 1007 -28.49 -9.08 -3.54
CA LEU A 1007 -28.49 -9.87 -4.77
C LEU A 1007 -28.02 -11.29 -4.47
N ASP A 1008 -28.64 -12.26 -5.15
CA ASP A 1008 -28.25 -13.67 -5.10
C ASP A 1008 -28.61 -14.40 -6.41
N ASP A 1009 -28.03 -15.58 -6.64
CA ASP A 1009 -28.42 -16.52 -7.70
C ASP A 1009 -28.57 -15.89 -9.10
N VAL A 1010 -27.51 -15.24 -9.61
CA VAL A 1010 -27.50 -14.54 -10.91
C VAL A 1010 -27.14 -15.51 -12.04
N THR A 1011 -28.01 -15.64 -13.04
CA THR A 1011 -27.83 -16.54 -14.19
C THR A 1011 -28.23 -15.87 -15.51
N LEU A 1012 -27.45 -16.11 -16.58
CA LEU A 1012 -27.78 -15.69 -17.95
C LEU A 1012 -28.04 -16.91 -18.85
N LEU A 1013 -29.24 -16.98 -19.42
CA LEU A 1013 -29.72 -18.11 -20.22
C LEU A 1013 -29.98 -17.68 -21.66
N ARG A 1014 -29.70 -18.57 -22.63
CA ARG A 1014 -30.04 -18.32 -24.03
C ARG A 1014 -31.56 -18.37 -24.25
N GLY A 1015 -32.08 -17.45 -25.06
CA GLY A 1015 -33.51 -17.32 -25.40
C GLY A 1015 -34.24 -16.25 -24.57
N PRO A 1016 -35.41 -15.79 -25.03
CA PRO A 1016 -36.23 -14.86 -24.26
C PRO A 1016 -36.78 -15.53 -22.99
N CYS A 1017 -36.98 -14.76 -21.93
CA CYS A 1017 -37.47 -15.25 -20.64
C CYS A 1017 -38.82 -15.98 -20.73
N ALA A 1018 -39.65 -15.64 -21.73
CA ALA A 1018 -40.93 -16.30 -21.98
C ALA A 1018 -40.79 -17.76 -22.44
N ASP A 1019 -39.70 -18.12 -23.13
CA ASP A 1019 -39.49 -19.48 -23.66
C ASP A 1019 -39.04 -20.46 -22.56
N LEU A 1020 -38.45 -19.94 -21.48
CA LEU A 1020 -38.08 -20.73 -20.29
C LEU A 1020 -39.31 -21.23 -19.50
N ILE A 1021 -40.50 -20.68 -19.75
CA ILE A 1021 -41.76 -21.11 -19.14
C ILE A 1021 -42.23 -22.45 -19.75
N ASN A 1022 -41.82 -22.79 -20.99
CA ASN A 1022 -42.26 -24.01 -21.68
C ASN A 1022 -41.52 -25.29 -21.27
N HIS A 1023 -40.44 -25.20 -20.50
CA HIS A 1023 -39.68 -26.37 -20.02
C HIS A 1023 -40.09 -26.87 -18.63
N GLN A 1024 -41.06 -26.23 -17.95
CA GLN A 1024 -41.63 -26.71 -16.69
C GLN A 1024 -42.98 -27.46 -16.82
N THR A 1025 -43.51 -27.66 -18.04
CA THR A 1025 -44.81 -28.35 -18.25
C THR A 1025 -44.74 -29.73 -18.90
N LEU A 1026 -43.56 -30.35 -19.04
CA LEU A 1026 -43.45 -31.78 -19.35
C LEU A 1026 -43.17 -32.60 -18.08
N SER A 1027 -44.19 -32.65 -17.21
CA SER A 1027 -44.30 -33.74 -16.24
C SER A 1027 -44.52 -35.06 -16.98
N PRO A 1028 -43.68 -36.10 -16.80
CA PRO A 1028 -44.08 -37.43 -17.19
C PRO A 1028 -45.23 -37.86 -16.28
N THR A 1029 -46.39 -38.05 -16.90
CA THR A 1029 -47.60 -38.59 -16.26
C THR A 1029 -47.31 -40.01 -15.75
N PRO A 1030 -47.90 -40.43 -14.61
CA PRO A 1030 -47.61 -41.72 -13.99
C PRO A 1030 -48.19 -42.86 -14.84
N LYS A 1031 -47.36 -43.85 -15.19
CA LYS A 1031 -47.85 -45.14 -15.66
C LYS A 1031 -48.35 -45.97 -14.47
N THR A 1032 -49.65 -45.92 -14.20
CA THR A 1032 -50.41 -47.00 -13.54
C THR A 1032 -50.87 -47.97 -14.64
N ARG A 1033 -50.98 -49.30 -14.52
CA ARG A 1033 -51.34 -50.18 -13.41
C ARG A 1033 -51.23 -51.65 -13.88
N ALA A 1034 -50.85 -52.59 -13.01
CA ALA A 1034 -51.59 -53.84 -12.67
C ALA A 1034 -50.70 -55.00 -12.15
N LEU A 1035 -50.85 -55.28 -10.85
CA LEU A 1035 -51.13 -56.58 -10.19
C LEU A 1035 -50.28 -57.84 -10.47
N ILE A 1036 -49.46 -58.22 -9.45
CA ILE A 1036 -49.54 -59.43 -8.57
C ILE A 1036 -49.63 -60.82 -9.28
N PRO A 1037 -48.80 -61.85 -8.91
CA PRO A 1037 -48.83 -62.41 -7.55
C PRO A 1037 -47.53 -62.82 -6.86
N ALA A 1038 -47.65 -62.81 -5.52
CA ALA A 1038 -46.74 -63.39 -4.54
C ALA A 1038 -46.77 -64.92 -4.53
N VAL A 1039 -45.64 -65.53 -4.16
CA VAL A 1039 -45.57 -66.88 -3.60
C VAL A 1039 -44.94 -66.79 -2.21
N THR A 1040 -45.63 -67.43 -1.28
CA THR A 1040 -45.41 -67.68 0.16
C THR A 1040 -44.10 -68.47 0.40
N SER A 1041 -43.50 -68.63 1.58
CA SER A 1041 -43.90 -68.76 2.99
C SER A 1041 -42.59 -68.66 3.83
N ARG A 1042 -42.50 -68.48 5.15
CA ARG A 1042 -43.26 -69.01 6.28
C ARG A 1042 -42.79 -68.30 7.57
N THR A 1043 -43.75 -68.08 8.45
CA THR A 1043 -43.73 -67.71 9.87
C THR A 1043 -42.73 -68.46 10.77
N THR A 1044 -42.23 -67.81 11.84
CA THR A 1044 -42.68 -68.01 13.25
C THR A 1044 -42.08 -67.00 14.22
N ASN A 1045 -42.84 -66.78 15.29
CA ASN A 1045 -42.81 -65.73 16.32
C ASN A 1045 -41.72 -65.83 17.41
N SER A 1046 -41.76 -64.80 18.27
CA SER A 1046 -41.49 -64.73 19.73
C SER A 1046 -40.06 -64.41 20.16
N ALA A 1047 -39.80 -63.49 21.10
CA ALA A 1047 -40.64 -62.79 22.08
C ALA A 1047 -40.10 -61.37 22.33
#